data_AF-A0AA36M6Z4-F1
#
_entry.id   AF-A0AA36M6Z4-F1
#
_cell.length_a   1.000
_cell.length_b   1.000
_cell.length_c   1.000
_cell.angle_alpha   90.00
_cell.angle_beta   90.00
_cell.angle_gamma   90.00
#
_symmetry.space_group_name_H-M   'P 1'
#
loop_
_entity.id
_entity.type
_entity.pdbx_description
1 polymer ?
#
loop_
_entity_poly.entity_id
_entity_poly.type
_entity_poly.pdbx_seq_one_letter_code
_entity_poly.pdbx_strand_id
1 'polypeptide(L)'
;MRISVATMPYLRKDVDARSATEPCCAIARRLAVRNPEFYFRMRILKLEQYQCGASPGSGTRTGNHLQMNNFEKYGAAFFLFVTFSKDFVVPQPEEEFCEMSKALMHTLEAVMPVHHMRTLVDLQAKLNAADANRLFVVDFFADWCGPCRFIAPIFENFSSRFTNATFLKVNVDHSPDISAFYGIRAMPTFVLIKKGQEMERIQGANPQALEAAINKYYSSTPANPNAANDEEKRFLQQFIANVDRVRYYMDDIYKTLAVSVIPVEELKRQATDDNGQLNRLQLAKGLLNWFKTDFFSWCDSPTCESCGSQTPKGSGLNGTPTIEERESGANRVEVYNCSCGKEVRYPRYNDPAKLLETRKGRCGEFANCFALMAAAMDFDVRFIYDITDHVWIELWIPEYDNWVHCDPCENIIDRPLLYEKGWGKKLSYVIAFGTDHVYDVTWRYTVDHKKTIKLRNKVREAVLSNFLMKLNSRMGSSATQDRIKELRRRRVRELVEFLVIGKRKTDGENYGGRTSGDVAWRAARSELGCCVKEDNLISLSQEELKNKKFSLEYNCAKDFYTRGRENIKSWSSYANFSGQIQRKEENDWKMAYICRKEGETEAEISWSIDLSSVKVKSFRLQVFGTALYENGSLVVTVCAGEVCFSMRKDSNELVIDDLPSGTVKISAHFSGGSGNNAFQHAQLFRTPLDSPEAQMKIDIELQ
;
A
#
# COMPACT_ATOMS: atom_id res chain seq x y z
N MET A 1 19.32 39.53 17.84
CA MET A 1 18.25 40.54 17.82
C MET A 1 17.43 40.41 19.11
N ARG A 2 17.30 41.48 19.91
CA ARG A 2 16.47 41.53 21.13
C ARG A 2 15.01 41.80 20.74
N ILE A 3 14.05 41.14 21.41
CA ILE A 3 12.64 41.55 21.44
C ILE A 3 12.20 41.62 22.92
N SER A 4 11.60 42.75 23.28
CA SER A 4 11.09 43.14 24.61
C SER A 4 9.70 42.56 24.86
N VAL A 5 9.43 42.12 26.09
CA VAL A 5 8.11 41.65 26.56
C VAL A 5 7.50 42.70 27.46
N ALA A 6 6.58 43.49 26.92
CA ALA A 6 5.70 44.34 27.70
C ALA A 6 4.38 44.49 26.93
N THR A 7 3.37 43.68 27.29
CA THR A 7 1.91 43.98 27.28
C THR A 7 1.12 42.68 27.38
N MET A 8 0.42 42.47 28.50
CA MET A 8 -0.99 42.03 28.54
C MET A 8 -1.50 41.97 30.01
N PRO A 9 -2.51 42.77 30.39
CA PRO A 9 -2.98 42.95 31.77
C PRO A 9 -4.27 42.19 32.06
N TYR A 10 -4.25 40.85 32.04
CA TYR A 10 -5.37 40.03 32.48
C TYR A 10 -4.82 38.85 33.28
N LEU A 11 -4.91 38.96 34.62
CA LEU A 11 -4.90 37.92 35.66
C LEU A 11 -4.54 38.58 37.01
N ARG A 12 -5.32 39.60 37.41
CA ARG A 12 -5.38 40.11 38.78
C ARG A 12 -6.79 39.86 39.28
N LYS A 13 -6.98 38.69 39.90
CA LYS A 13 -7.99 38.32 40.90
C LYS A 13 -7.86 36.80 41.08
N ASP A 14 -8.00 36.34 42.32
CA ASP A 14 -7.91 34.95 42.78
C ASP A 14 -6.56 34.46 43.31
N VAL A 15 -5.84 35.33 44.04
CA VAL A 15 -5.01 34.85 45.16
C VAL A 15 -5.24 35.76 46.36
N ASP A 16 -6.35 35.57 47.07
CA ASP A 16 -6.50 36.03 48.44
C ASP A 16 -6.78 34.86 49.38
N ALA A 17 -5.79 34.63 50.24
CA ALA A 17 -5.84 34.17 51.62
C ALA A 17 -6.54 32.83 52.00
N ARG A 18 -5.68 31.89 52.45
CA ARG A 18 -5.81 30.93 53.59
C ARG A 18 -5.84 29.43 53.24
N SER A 19 -4.66 28.83 53.15
CA SER A 19 -4.17 27.74 54.04
C SER A 19 -2.94 27.09 53.39
N ALA A 20 -1.79 27.26 54.04
CA ALA A 20 -0.55 26.63 53.66
C ALA A 20 -0.59 25.16 54.09
N THR A 21 -0.70 24.23 53.13
CA THR A 21 -0.27 22.79 53.21
C THR A 21 -0.68 21.97 51.97
N GLU A 22 -0.56 22.52 50.75
CA GLU A 22 -0.62 21.70 49.53
C GLU A 22 0.72 21.75 48.77
N PRO A 23 1.31 20.60 48.38
CA PRO A 23 2.53 20.56 47.56
C PRO A 23 2.26 21.13 46.16
N CYS A 24 3.21 21.87 45.60
CA CYS A 24 3.12 22.57 44.31
C CYS A 24 2.57 21.72 43.14
N CYS A 25 2.66 20.39 43.21
CA CYS A 25 2.09 19.47 42.23
C CYS A 25 0.55 19.50 42.18
N ALA A 26 -0.16 19.80 43.28
CA ALA A 26 -1.62 19.80 43.33
C ALA A 26 -2.23 21.02 42.63
N ILE A 27 -1.62 22.21 42.85
CA ILE A 27 -1.97 23.45 42.16
C ILE A 27 -1.65 23.34 40.66
N ALA A 28 -0.50 22.73 40.30
CA ALA A 28 -0.12 22.50 38.91
C ALA A 28 -1.06 21.54 38.18
N ARG A 29 -1.59 20.50 38.85
CA ARG A 29 -2.59 19.59 38.26
C ARG A 29 -3.95 20.26 38.03
N ARG A 30 -4.41 21.13 38.94
CA ARG A 30 -5.65 21.90 38.71
C ARG A 30 -5.53 22.90 37.56
N LEU A 31 -4.37 23.52 37.39
CA LEU A 31 -4.13 24.47 36.29
C LEU A 31 -3.89 23.77 34.94
N ALA A 32 -3.25 22.58 34.93
CA ALA A 32 -2.99 21.80 33.72
C ALA A 32 -4.27 21.25 33.05
N VAL A 33 -5.34 21.00 33.81
CA VAL A 33 -6.63 20.56 33.25
C VAL A 33 -7.35 21.67 32.47
N ARG A 34 -7.01 22.94 32.71
CA ARG A 34 -7.70 24.08 32.08
C ARG A 34 -6.93 24.79 30.97
N ASN A 35 -5.63 24.53 30.75
CA ASN A 35 -4.89 25.14 29.63
C ASN A 35 -3.58 24.39 29.25
N PRO A 36 -3.60 23.51 28.23
CA PRO A 36 -2.44 22.66 27.86
C PRO A 36 -1.24 23.41 27.28
N GLU A 37 -1.43 24.61 26.73
CA GLU A 37 -0.39 25.42 26.08
C GLU A 37 0.63 26.04 27.06
N PHE A 38 0.23 26.26 28.32
CA PHE A 38 1.07 27.00 29.28
C PHE A 38 2.20 26.15 29.89
N TYR A 39 2.06 24.82 29.92
CA TYR A 39 3.07 23.91 30.47
C TYR A 39 4.29 23.71 29.55
N PHE A 40 4.13 24.01 28.25
CA PHE A 40 5.18 23.83 27.25
C PHE A 40 6.24 24.96 27.27
N ARG A 41 5.90 26.14 27.80
CA ARG A 41 6.81 27.31 27.84
C ARG A 41 7.63 27.46 29.11
N MET A 42 7.27 26.82 30.22
CA MET A 42 7.95 26.98 31.52
C MET A 42 9.16 26.04 31.73
N ARG A 43 9.47 25.14 30.79
CA ARG A 43 10.56 24.15 30.94
C ARG A 43 11.74 24.33 29.98
N ILE A 44 11.87 25.51 29.36
CA ILE A 44 13.02 25.90 28.50
C ILE A 44 14.04 26.77 29.25
N LEU A 45 13.77 27.20 30.49
CA LEU A 45 14.72 28.00 31.29
C LEU A 45 14.91 27.39 32.69
N LYS A 46 15.84 26.44 32.81
CA LYS A 46 16.74 26.21 33.96
C LYS A 46 17.52 24.90 33.75
N LEU A 47 18.69 25.03 33.14
CA LEU A 47 19.82 24.15 33.39
C LEU A 47 20.86 25.01 34.08
N GLU A 48 20.98 24.89 35.40
CA GLU A 48 22.27 24.94 36.08
C GLU A 48 22.12 24.53 37.56
N GLN A 49 23.03 23.63 37.95
CA GLN A 49 23.50 23.31 39.31
C GLN A 49 22.54 22.55 40.24
N TYR A 50 22.88 21.30 40.54
CA TYR A 50 23.36 20.85 41.87
C TYR A 50 23.62 19.33 41.82
N GLN A 51 24.90 18.93 41.78
CA GLN A 51 25.34 17.66 42.37
C GLN A 51 26.22 18.02 43.56
N CYS A 52 25.86 17.50 44.72
CA CYS A 52 26.60 17.64 45.97
C CYS A 52 27.50 16.39 46.13
N GLY A 53 28.79 16.59 46.38
CA GLY A 53 29.74 15.51 46.73
C GLY A 53 31.20 15.94 46.62
N ALA A 54 31.83 16.27 47.77
CA ALA A 54 33.21 16.72 47.99
C ALA A 54 34.29 15.70 47.52
N SER A 55 35.53 16.06 47.14
CA SER A 55 36.62 16.67 47.95
C SER A 55 37.84 17.09 47.08
N PRO A 56 38.84 17.87 47.58
CA PRO A 56 39.64 18.81 46.78
C PRO A 56 41.06 18.35 46.42
N GLY A 57 41.57 18.82 45.27
CA GLY A 57 42.97 18.67 44.88
C GLY A 57 43.35 19.47 43.61
N SER A 58 43.92 20.65 43.84
CA SER A 58 44.78 21.51 43.00
C SER A 58 45.05 21.16 41.51
N GLY A 59 44.96 22.18 40.64
CA GLY A 59 45.94 22.35 39.56
C GLY A 59 45.44 22.77 38.18
N THR A 60 45.52 24.08 37.91
CA THR A 60 45.89 24.71 36.61
C THR A 60 44.99 24.61 35.36
N ARG A 61 44.74 25.82 34.82
CA ARG A 61 44.18 26.22 33.51
C ARG A 61 44.68 25.41 32.31
N THR A 62 43.81 25.19 31.32
CA THR A 62 43.85 25.80 29.97
C THR A 62 42.57 25.43 29.19
N GLY A 63 42.04 26.38 28.41
CA GLY A 63 40.79 26.22 27.68
C GLY A 63 40.89 25.39 26.40
N ASN A 64 39.73 24.98 25.89
CA ASN A 64 39.46 24.85 24.46
C ASN A 64 37.94 24.81 24.22
N HIS A 65 37.51 25.59 23.22
CA HIS A 65 36.17 25.58 22.66
C HIS A 65 35.87 24.21 22.03
N LEU A 66 34.76 23.58 22.44
CA LEU A 66 34.14 22.47 21.71
C LEU A 66 32.88 22.99 21.00
N GLN A 67 32.96 23.12 19.68
CA GLN A 67 31.77 23.20 18.83
C GLN A 67 31.10 21.82 18.81
N MET A 68 29.86 21.74 19.29
CA MET A 68 29.05 20.53 19.18
C MET A 68 28.43 20.43 17.79
N ASN A 69 28.66 19.30 17.11
CA ASN A 69 28.10 18.98 15.80
C ASN A 69 26.62 18.58 15.87
N ASN A 70 25.89 18.83 14.78
CA ASN A 70 24.43 18.71 14.62
C ASN A 70 23.82 17.31 14.83
N PHE A 71 24.57 16.27 15.21
CA PHE A 71 24.06 14.91 15.33
C PHE A 71 23.39 14.63 16.69
N GLU A 72 23.85 15.25 17.77
CA GLU A 72 23.26 15.05 19.11
C GLU A 72 21.87 15.69 19.28
N LYS A 73 21.53 16.69 18.44
CA LYS A 73 20.20 17.33 18.44
C LYS A 73 19.08 16.43 17.91
N TYR A 74 19.39 15.45 17.06
CA TYR A 74 18.37 14.59 16.44
C TYR A 74 18.24 13.23 17.11
N GLY A 75 19.29 12.73 17.78
CA GLY A 75 19.24 11.48 18.55
C GLY A 75 18.38 11.58 19.82
N ALA A 76 18.47 12.69 20.56
CA ALA A 76 17.70 12.88 21.80
C ALA A 76 16.20 13.10 21.54
N ALA A 77 15.83 13.66 20.37
CA ALA A 77 14.43 13.89 20.01
C ALA A 77 13.68 12.60 19.64
N PHE A 78 14.39 11.60 19.11
CA PHE A 78 13.82 10.30 18.77
C PHE A 78 13.59 9.43 20.02
N PHE A 79 14.49 9.52 21.00
CA PHE A 79 14.39 8.75 22.25
C PHE A 79 13.28 9.24 23.19
N LEU A 80 12.88 10.51 23.12
CA LEU A 80 11.85 11.07 24.01
C LEU A 80 10.40 10.84 23.52
N PHE A 81 10.19 10.65 22.22
CA PHE A 81 8.84 10.48 21.64
C PHE A 81 8.28 9.07 21.85
N VAL A 82 9.16 8.06 21.92
CA VAL A 82 8.77 6.63 22.02
C VAL A 82 8.42 6.20 23.45
N THR A 83 8.82 6.95 24.48
CA THR A 83 8.57 6.57 25.90
C THR A 83 7.32 7.15 26.57
N PHE A 84 6.49 7.95 25.89
CA PHE A 84 5.27 8.51 26.49
C PHE A 84 4.04 8.38 25.57
N SER A 85 3.64 7.13 25.32
CA SER A 85 2.23 6.79 25.16
C SER A 85 1.88 5.77 26.24
N LYS A 86 1.14 6.23 27.27
CA LYS A 86 0.55 5.32 28.25
C LYS A 86 -0.53 4.53 27.53
N ASP A 87 -0.19 3.31 27.13
CA ASP A 87 -1.05 2.11 27.14
C ASP A 87 -0.40 0.95 26.35
N PHE A 88 0.89 0.66 26.51
CA PHE A 88 1.45 -0.59 25.97
C PHE A 88 2.57 -1.13 26.87
N VAL A 89 2.40 -2.38 27.31
CA VAL A 89 3.43 -3.17 28.00
C VAL A 89 4.36 -3.73 26.94
N VAL A 90 5.63 -3.32 26.98
CA VAL A 90 6.70 -3.82 26.09
C VAL A 90 7.45 -4.94 26.81
N PRO A 91 7.65 -6.14 26.23
CA PRO A 91 8.54 -7.16 26.78
C PRO A 91 10.01 -6.76 26.58
N GLN A 92 10.86 -7.17 27.52
CA GLN A 92 12.27 -6.78 27.65
C GLN A 92 13.14 -7.09 26.40
N PRO A 93 14.19 -6.29 26.11
CA PRO A 93 15.03 -6.44 24.92
C PRO A 93 16.32 -7.21 25.22
N GLU A 94 16.53 -8.39 24.63
CA GLU A 94 17.84 -9.07 24.70
C GLU A 94 18.45 -9.53 23.34
N GLU A 95 17.85 -9.26 22.18
CA GLU A 95 18.49 -9.61 20.89
C GLU A 95 18.70 -8.44 19.91
N GLU A 96 17.88 -7.38 19.96
CA GLU A 96 17.96 -6.27 18.98
C GLU A 96 19.16 -5.32 19.19
N PHE A 97 19.69 -5.23 20.41
CA PHE A 97 20.84 -4.36 20.70
C PHE A 97 22.15 -4.86 20.06
N CYS A 98 22.23 -6.17 19.79
CA CYS A 98 23.42 -6.79 19.19
C CYS A 98 23.51 -6.49 17.67
N GLU A 99 22.39 -6.45 16.95
CA GLU A 99 22.35 -6.11 15.52
C GLU A 99 22.65 -4.63 15.25
N MET A 100 22.18 -3.74 16.12
CA MET A 100 22.49 -2.32 16.03
C MET A 100 23.96 -2.02 16.38
N SER A 101 24.55 -2.79 17.30
CA SER A 101 25.99 -2.77 17.59
C SER A 101 26.82 -3.26 16.38
N LYS A 102 26.37 -4.31 15.68
CA LYS A 102 27.01 -4.78 14.43
C LYS A 102 26.95 -3.73 13.32
N ALA A 103 25.80 -3.07 13.13
CA ALA A 103 25.66 -1.99 12.14
C ALA A 103 26.54 -0.78 12.48
N LEU A 104 26.69 -0.44 13.76
CA LEU A 104 27.57 0.63 14.23
C LEU A 104 29.06 0.25 14.09
N MET A 105 29.42 -1.01 14.37
CA MET A 105 30.77 -1.54 14.13
C MET A 105 31.11 -1.60 12.63
N HIS A 106 30.15 -1.96 11.78
CA HIS A 106 30.30 -1.94 10.31
C HIS A 106 30.46 -0.52 9.76
N THR A 107 29.89 0.47 10.45
CA THR A 107 30.06 1.90 10.14
C THR A 107 31.42 2.44 10.64
N LEU A 108 31.94 1.90 11.74
CA LEU A 108 33.29 2.22 12.26
C LEU A 108 34.41 1.55 11.45
N GLU A 109 34.21 0.33 10.95
CA GLU A 109 35.16 -0.34 10.04
C GLU A 109 35.37 0.45 8.74
N ALA A 110 34.35 1.15 8.25
CA ALA A 110 34.42 1.98 7.04
C ALA A 110 35.34 3.22 7.17
N VAL A 111 35.91 3.47 8.35
CA VAL A 111 36.79 4.62 8.64
C VAL A 111 38.25 4.17 8.88
N MET A 112 38.57 2.89 8.79
CA MET A 112 39.96 2.40 8.84
C MET A 112 40.54 2.26 7.43
N PRO A 113 41.66 2.92 7.10
CA PRO A 113 42.21 2.93 5.74
C PRO A 113 42.78 1.56 5.31
N VAL A 114 43.13 0.69 6.26
CA VAL A 114 43.64 -0.66 6.02
C VAL A 114 42.98 -1.63 7.00
N HIS A 115 42.45 -2.76 6.51
CA HIS A 115 41.81 -3.78 7.36
C HIS A 115 42.75 -4.97 7.62
N HIS A 116 42.75 -5.50 8.84
CA HIS A 116 43.48 -6.71 9.17
C HIS A 116 42.58 -7.95 9.06
N MET A 117 43.04 -8.96 8.31
CA MET A 117 42.33 -10.23 8.16
C MET A 117 43.03 -11.31 8.98
N ARG A 118 42.25 -12.09 9.73
CA ARG A 118 42.76 -13.13 10.65
C ARG A 118 42.41 -14.56 10.22
N THR A 119 41.35 -14.74 9.43
CA THR A 119 40.91 -16.06 8.98
C THR A 119 40.65 -16.07 7.47
N LEU A 120 40.83 -17.23 6.84
CA LEU A 120 40.54 -17.42 5.41
C LEU A 120 39.06 -17.22 5.09
N VAL A 121 38.17 -17.60 6.01
CA VAL A 121 36.72 -17.44 5.84
C VAL A 121 36.34 -15.96 5.76
N ASP A 122 36.86 -15.13 6.66
CA ASP A 122 36.58 -13.69 6.65
C ASP A 122 37.14 -13.01 5.39
N LEU A 123 38.33 -13.43 4.95
CA LEU A 123 38.94 -12.93 3.72
C LEU A 123 38.09 -13.28 2.50
N GLN A 124 37.67 -14.54 2.37
CA GLN A 124 36.81 -14.98 1.26
C GLN A 124 35.44 -14.30 1.30
N ALA A 125 34.82 -14.16 2.48
CA ALA A 125 33.56 -13.43 2.64
C ALA A 125 33.70 -11.97 2.17
N LYS A 126 34.80 -11.30 2.53
CA LYS A 126 35.07 -9.91 2.14
C LYS A 126 35.35 -9.75 0.65
N LEU A 127 36.04 -10.71 0.03
CA LEU A 127 36.25 -10.76 -1.42
C LEU A 127 34.93 -11.00 -2.18
N ASN A 128 34.08 -11.91 -1.70
CA ASN A 128 32.82 -12.29 -2.35
C ASN A 128 31.73 -11.22 -2.23
N ALA A 129 31.76 -10.41 -1.17
CA ALA A 129 30.79 -9.32 -0.96
C ALA A 129 31.06 -8.08 -1.83
N ALA A 130 32.21 -8.01 -2.51
CA ALA A 130 32.62 -6.82 -3.24
C ALA A 130 32.22 -6.83 -4.73
N ASP A 131 32.06 -5.62 -5.27
CA ASP A 131 31.75 -5.38 -6.68
C ASP A 131 32.84 -5.93 -7.61
N ALA A 132 32.44 -6.36 -8.81
CA ALA A 132 33.32 -6.89 -9.85
C ALA A 132 34.44 -5.92 -10.30
N ASN A 133 34.29 -4.62 -10.05
CA ASN A 133 35.28 -3.59 -10.38
C ASN A 133 36.20 -3.22 -9.22
N ARG A 134 35.95 -3.70 -7.99
CA ARG A 134 36.76 -3.37 -6.81
C ARG A 134 38.07 -4.15 -6.80
N LEU A 135 39.17 -3.43 -6.63
CA LEU A 135 40.51 -4.02 -6.48
C LEU A 135 40.79 -4.25 -4.99
N PHE A 136 41.28 -5.43 -4.65
CA PHE A 136 41.84 -5.73 -3.34
C PHE A 136 43.36 -5.80 -3.44
N VAL A 137 44.04 -5.17 -2.49
CA VAL A 137 45.49 -5.21 -2.35
C VAL A 137 45.79 -5.80 -0.98
N VAL A 138 46.32 -7.02 -0.95
CA VAL A 138 46.59 -7.76 0.30
C VAL A 138 48.08 -7.76 0.57
N ASP A 139 48.51 -7.21 1.71
CA ASP A 139 49.88 -7.23 2.24
C ASP A 139 50.05 -8.39 3.22
N PHE A 140 50.86 -9.38 2.84
CA PHE A 140 51.29 -10.47 3.70
C PHE A 140 52.60 -10.12 4.38
N PHE A 141 52.55 -9.91 5.69
CA PHE A 141 53.66 -9.37 6.49
C PHE A 141 53.92 -10.20 7.76
N ALA A 142 55.03 -9.92 8.44
CA ALA A 142 55.35 -10.42 9.77
C ALA A 142 55.94 -9.29 10.64
N ASP A 143 55.71 -9.31 11.95
CA ASP A 143 56.12 -8.20 12.84
C ASP A 143 57.64 -8.06 12.97
N TRP A 144 58.36 -9.18 12.87
CA TRP A 144 59.82 -9.22 12.93
C TRP A 144 60.50 -8.81 11.61
N CYS A 145 59.76 -8.76 10.50
CA CYS A 145 60.29 -8.50 9.16
C CYS A 145 60.70 -7.03 9.00
N GLY A 146 62.00 -6.77 8.84
CA GLY A 146 62.57 -5.43 8.60
C GLY A 146 62.02 -4.75 7.34
N PRO A 147 62.06 -5.40 6.15
CA PRO A 147 61.49 -4.85 4.92
C PRO A 147 59.99 -4.54 5.00
N CYS A 148 59.22 -5.32 5.78
CA CYS A 148 57.79 -5.11 5.98
C CYS A 148 57.53 -3.78 6.73
N ARG A 149 58.35 -3.48 7.75
CA ARG A 149 58.27 -2.21 8.49
C ARG A 149 58.58 -1.00 7.60
N PHE A 150 59.48 -1.15 6.63
CA PHE A 150 59.82 -0.09 5.69
C PHE A 150 58.65 0.26 4.74
N ILE A 151 57.97 -0.74 4.19
CA ILE A 151 56.90 -0.51 3.19
C ILE A 151 55.51 -0.24 3.82
N ALA A 152 55.29 -0.62 5.08
CA ALA A 152 54.02 -0.40 5.79
C ALA A 152 53.47 1.05 5.71
N PRO A 153 54.24 2.12 6.01
CA PRO A 153 53.71 3.50 5.90
C PRO A 153 53.39 3.91 4.45
N ILE A 154 54.09 3.33 3.47
CA ILE A 154 53.83 3.57 2.04
C ILE A 154 52.53 2.86 1.62
N PHE A 155 52.31 1.64 2.10
CA PHE A 155 51.07 0.89 1.89
C PHE A 155 49.86 1.62 2.48
N GLU A 156 49.99 2.18 3.68
CA GLU A 156 48.98 3.04 4.30
C GLU A 156 48.75 4.33 3.50
N ASN A 157 49.81 4.95 2.98
CA ASN A 157 49.67 6.11 2.09
C ASN A 157 48.92 5.76 0.80
N PHE A 158 49.20 4.61 0.19
CA PHE A 158 48.46 4.11 -0.98
C PHE A 158 46.99 3.86 -0.66
N SER A 159 46.67 3.32 0.51
CA SER A 159 45.27 3.13 0.92
C SER A 159 44.48 4.45 1.01
N SER A 160 45.14 5.53 1.45
CA SER A 160 44.57 6.87 1.46
C SER A 160 44.43 7.48 0.05
N ARG A 161 45.33 7.15 -0.88
CA ARG A 161 45.35 7.68 -2.25
C ARG A 161 44.39 6.94 -3.20
N PHE A 162 44.31 5.63 -3.06
CA PHE A 162 43.52 4.74 -3.91
C PHE A 162 42.24 4.31 -3.20
N THR A 163 41.39 5.29 -2.88
CA THR A 163 40.18 5.11 -2.05
C THR A 163 39.15 4.13 -2.61
N ASN A 164 39.25 3.80 -3.91
CA ASN A 164 38.40 2.79 -4.56
C ASN A 164 38.98 1.36 -4.55
N ALA A 165 40.16 1.16 -3.98
CA ALA A 165 40.71 -0.15 -3.69
C ALA A 165 40.55 -0.46 -2.20
N THR A 166 40.43 -1.73 -1.85
CA THR A 166 40.46 -2.18 -0.46
C THR A 166 41.85 -2.68 -0.13
N PHE A 167 42.48 -2.09 0.89
CA PHE A 167 43.79 -2.50 1.37
C PHE A 167 43.62 -3.40 2.60
N LEU A 168 44.21 -4.59 2.52
CA LEU A 168 44.13 -5.62 3.54
C LEU A 168 45.53 -5.99 4.03
N LYS A 169 45.69 -6.26 5.32
CA LYS A 169 46.92 -6.79 5.92
C LYS A 169 46.66 -8.15 6.53
N VAL A 170 47.55 -9.09 6.24
CA VAL A 170 47.54 -10.46 6.78
C VAL A 170 48.88 -10.69 7.46
N ASN A 171 48.86 -10.90 8.77
CA ASN A 171 50.05 -11.31 9.49
C ASN A 171 50.22 -12.83 9.33
N VAL A 172 51.31 -13.25 8.70
CA VAL A 172 51.54 -14.67 8.36
C VAL A 172 51.72 -15.56 9.58
N ASP A 173 52.20 -15.01 10.69
CA ASP A 173 52.39 -15.74 11.96
C ASP A 173 51.05 -15.97 12.66
N HIS A 174 50.10 -15.05 12.49
CA HIS A 174 48.78 -15.12 13.12
C HIS A 174 47.69 -15.75 12.22
N SER A 175 47.93 -15.84 10.92
CA SER A 175 46.97 -16.34 9.91
C SER A 175 47.62 -17.38 8.99
N PRO A 176 48.07 -18.54 9.53
CA PRO A 176 48.80 -19.55 8.76
C PRO A 176 47.93 -20.23 7.70
N ASP A 177 46.61 -20.29 7.92
CA ASP A 177 45.61 -20.80 6.97
C ASP A 177 45.56 -19.97 5.68
N ILE A 178 45.51 -18.64 5.81
CA ILE A 178 45.54 -17.71 4.68
C ILE A 178 46.89 -17.80 3.97
N SER A 179 47.98 -17.83 4.73
CA SER A 179 49.35 -17.89 4.21
C SER A 179 49.61 -19.16 3.41
N ALA A 180 49.10 -20.30 3.89
CA ALA A 180 49.17 -21.58 3.17
C ALA A 180 48.32 -21.54 1.90
N PHE A 181 47.09 -21.02 1.96
CA PHE A 181 46.18 -20.94 0.81
C PHE A 181 46.77 -20.10 -0.34
N TYR A 182 47.37 -18.95 -0.02
CA TYR A 182 48.03 -18.08 -1.01
C TYR A 182 49.49 -18.44 -1.29
N GLY A 183 50.01 -19.53 -0.71
CA GLY A 183 51.36 -20.03 -0.94
C GLY A 183 52.47 -19.03 -0.59
N ILE A 184 52.33 -18.28 0.50
CA ILE A 184 53.28 -17.23 0.90
C ILE A 184 54.58 -17.86 1.40
N ARG A 185 55.71 -17.50 0.77
CA ARG A 185 57.06 -18.03 1.09
C ARG A 185 58.08 -16.94 1.48
N ALA A 186 57.73 -15.68 1.30
CA ALA A 186 58.57 -14.53 1.59
C ALA A 186 57.70 -13.33 1.98
N MET A 187 58.22 -12.47 2.85
CA MET A 187 57.51 -11.28 3.33
C MET A 187 58.39 -10.03 3.10
N PRO A 188 57.80 -8.89 2.71
CA PRO A 188 56.38 -8.72 2.37
C PRO A 188 56.06 -9.35 1.01
N THR A 189 54.87 -9.93 0.86
CA THR A 189 54.30 -10.29 -0.44
C THR A 189 52.98 -9.57 -0.59
N PHE A 190 52.77 -8.90 -1.72
CA PHE A 190 51.52 -8.26 -2.07
C PHE A 190 50.78 -9.08 -3.12
N VAL A 191 49.48 -9.29 -2.90
CA VAL A 191 48.61 -9.97 -3.87
C VAL A 191 47.48 -9.03 -4.25
N LEU A 192 47.35 -8.76 -5.55
CA LEU A 192 46.26 -7.96 -6.10
C LEU A 192 45.15 -8.88 -6.57
N ILE A 193 43.94 -8.70 -6.06
CA ILE A 193 42.80 -9.56 -6.36
C ILE A 193 41.67 -8.74 -6.95
N LYS A 194 41.08 -9.21 -8.05
CA LYS A 194 39.91 -8.60 -8.69
C LYS A 194 39.00 -9.71 -9.22
N LYS A 195 37.67 -9.59 -9.00
CA LYS A 195 36.68 -10.63 -9.35
C LYS A 195 37.02 -12.02 -8.78
N GLY A 196 37.56 -12.06 -7.56
CA GLY A 196 37.98 -13.30 -6.89
C GLY A 196 39.22 -13.97 -7.50
N GLN A 197 39.85 -13.37 -8.52
CA GLN A 197 41.05 -13.89 -9.17
C GLN A 197 42.29 -13.09 -8.78
N GLU A 198 43.41 -13.78 -8.58
CA GLU A 198 44.72 -13.17 -8.40
C GLU A 198 45.18 -12.58 -9.74
N MET A 199 45.37 -11.25 -9.76
CA MET A 199 45.74 -10.50 -10.97
C MET A 199 47.25 -10.39 -11.11
N GLU A 200 47.94 -10.07 -10.01
CA GLU A 200 49.37 -9.85 -9.98
C GLU A 200 49.89 -10.04 -8.54
N ARG A 201 51.14 -10.48 -8.43
CA ARG A 201 51.84 -10.73 -7.16
C ARG A 201 53.20 -10.07 -7.16
N ILE A 202 53.54 -9.43 -6.05
CA ILE A 202 54.80 -8.70 -5.88
C ILE A 202 55.47 -9.21 -4.61
N GLN A 203 56.73 -9.64 -4.73
CA GLN A 203 57.53 -10.07 -3.60
C GLN A 203 58.58 -9.02 -3.24
N GLY A 204 58.77 -8.79 -1.95
CA GLY A 204 59.73 -7.84 -1.41
C GLY A 204 59.19 -6.41 -1.26
N ALA A 205 59.92 -5.59 -0.52
CA ALA A 205 59.57 -4.19 -0.26
C ALA A 205 59.90 -3.31 -1.49
N ASN A 206 59.07 -3.39 -2.52
CA ASN A 206 59.23 -2.63 -3.77
C ASN A 206 58.02 -1.68 -4.00
N PRO A 207 58.08 -0.43 -3.52
CA PRO A 207 57.01 0.56 -3.67
C PRO A 207 56.63 0.86 -5.12
N GLN A 208 57.62 0.95 -6.01
CA GLN A 208 57.41 1.34 -7.41
C GLN A 208 56.65 0.24 -8.17
N ALA A 209 57.02 -1.03 -7.97
CA ALA A 209 56.29 -2.15 -8.56
C ALA A 209 54.86 -2.23 -8.02
N LEU A 210 54.68 -2.00 -6.71
CA LEU A 210 53.36 -2.02 -6.08
C LEU A 210 52.44 -0.92 -6.61
N GLU A 211 52.94 0.31 -6.72
CA GLU A 211 52.18 1.43 -7.28
C GLU A 211 51.84 1.21 -8.76
N ALA A 212 52.78 0.69 -9.55
CA ALA A 212 52.55 0.36 -10.95
C ALA A 212 51.45 -0.70 -11.11
N ALA A 213 51.48 -1.76 -10.32
CA ALA A 213 50.45 -2.81 -10.34
C ALA A 213 49.09 -2.29 -9.87
N ILE A 214 49.06 -1.46 -8.82
CA ILE A 214 47.82 -0.80 -8.39
C ILE A 214 47.26 0.04 -9.54
N ASN A 215 48.05 0.95 -10.13
CA ASN A 215 47.60 1.80 -11.24
C ASN A 215 47.10 1.00 -12.45
N LYS A 216 47.70 -0.16 -12.74
CA LYS A 216 47.32 -1.03 -13.86
C LYS A 216 45.93 -1.65 -13.69
N TYR A 217 45.52 -2.01 -12.47
CA TYR A 217 44.24 -2.68 -12.20
C TYR A 217 43.20 -1.81 -11.48
N TYR A 218 43.63 -0.65 -10.97
CA TYR A 218 42.81 0.32 -10.28
C TYR A 218 41.80 0.95 -11.25
N SER A 219 40.55 1.00 -10.83
CA SER A 219 39.53 1.80 -11.51
C SER A 219 39.32 3.08 -10.72
N SER A 220 39.41 4.23 -11.36
CA SER A 220 39.05 5.52 -10.75
C SER A 220 37.54 5.69 -10.59
N THR A 221 36.74 4.83 -11.22
CA THR A 221 35.28 4.80 -11.06
C THR A 221 34.94 4.06 -9.77
N PRO A 222 34.40 4.73 -8.73
CA PRO A 222 34.06 4.08 -7.48
C PRO A 222 33.18 2.87 -7.73
N ALA A 223 33.57 1.70 -7.21
CA ALA A 223 32.67 0.58 -7.02
C ALA A 223 31.61 1.04 -6.01
N ASN A 224 30.55 1.68 -6.51
CA ASN A 224 29.42 2.08 -5.71
C ASN A 224 28.60 0.81 -5.47
N PRO A 225 28.56 0.23 -4.26
CA PRO A 225 27.71 -0.93 -3.98
C PRO A 225 26.22 -0.62 -4.25
N ASN A 226 25.85 0.67 -4.30
CA ASN A 226 24.52 1.17 -4.68
C ASN A 226 24.43 1.62 -6.15
N ALA A 227 25.41 1.28 -7.01
CA ALA A 227 25.25 1.42 -8.45
C ALA A 227 24.43 0.25 -8.98
N ALA A 228 23.42 0.58 -9.78
CA ALA A 228 22.60 -0.39 -10.46
C ALA A 228 23.45 -1.15 -11.50
N ASN A 229 23.37 -2.48 -11.49
CA ASN A 229 23.84 -3.30 -12.60
C ASN A 229 22.89 -3.17 -13.82
N ASP A 230 23.19 -3.81 -14.94
CA ASP A 230 22.39 -3.61 -16.16
C ASP A 230 20.97 -4.20 -16.09
N GLU A 231 20.74 -5.25 -15.30
CA GLU A 231 19.40 -5.77 -15.04
C GLU A 231 18.59 -4.81 -14.17
N GLU A 232 19.19 -4.30 -13.11
CA GLU A 232 18.59 -3.30 -12.23
C GLU A 232 18.30 -2.01 -12.98
N LYS A 233 19.19 -1.56 -13.89
CA LYS A 233 18.92 -0.40 -14.76
C LYS A 233 17.69 -0.60 -15.63
N ARG A 234 17.57 -1.76 -16.30
CA ARG A 234 16.40 -2.09 -17.12
C ARG A 234 15.12 -2.09 -16.28
N PHE A 235 15.18 -2.66 -15.08
CA PHE A 235 14.05 -2.65 -14.14
C PHE A 235 13.67 -1.22 -13.72
N LEU A 236 14.65 -0.41 -13.31
CA LEU A 236 14.41 0.97 -12.85
C LEU A 236 13.93 1.92 -13.96
N GLN A 237 14.29 1.64 -15.22
CA GLN A 237 13.91 2.46 -16.37
C GLN A 237 12.38 2.60 -16.52
N GLN A 238 11.62 1.58 -16.13
CA GLN A 238 10.15 1.61 -16.19
C GLN A 238 9.53 2.72 -15.33
N PHE A 239 10.23 3.17 -14.26
CA PHE A 239 9.76 4.21 -13.38
C PHE A 239 9.92 5.62 -13.97
N ILE A 240 10.86 5.80 -14.90
CA ILE A 240 11.12 7.12 -15.51
C ILE A 240 9.91 7.58 -16.34
N ALA A 241 9.30 6.68 -17.11
CA ALA A 241 8.12 7.01 -17.92
C ALA A 241 6.93 7.50 -17.07
N ASN A 242 6.79 6.99 -15.84
CA ASN A 242 5.73 7.43 -14.92
C ASN A 242 6.01 8.82 -14.32
N VAL A 243 7.28 9.21 -14.15
CA VAL A 243 7.66 10.57 -13.74
C VAL A 243 7.27 11.60 -14.79
N ASP A 244 7.43 11.28 -16.08
CA ASP A 244 7.01 12.20 -17.13
C ASP A 244 5.48 12.30 -17.22
N ARG A 245 4.76 11.20 -16.99
CA ARG A 245 3.28 11.18 -16.99
C ARG A 245 2.67 12.18 -16.01
N VAL A 246 3.15 12.22 -14.77
CA VAL A 246 2.56 13.07 -13.73
C VAL A 246 2.73 14.57 -13.98
N ARG A 247 3.59 14.96 -14.94
CA ARG A 247 3.73 16.36 -15.35
C ARG A 247 2.48 16.88 -16.07
N TYR A 248 1.78 16.04 -16.82
CA TYR A 248 0.52 16.43 -17.48
C TYR A 248 -0.55 16.86 -16.46
N TYR A 249 -0.51 16.31 -15.25
CA TYR A 249 -1.47 16.65 -14.20
C TYR A 249 -1.19 18.02 -13.57
N MET A 250 0.00 18.60 -13.80
CA MET A 250 0.33 19.96 -13.38
C MET A 250 0.01 21.01 -14.44
N ASP A 251 -0.18 20.59 -15.69
CA ASP A 251 -0.37 21.50 -16.82
C ASP A 251 -1.77 22.13 -16.79
N ASP A 252 -1.81 23.47 -16.77
CA ASP A 252 -3.06 24.22 -16.64
C ASP A 252 -3.97 24.09 -17.87
N ILE A 253 -3.42 23.84 -19.06
CA ILE A 253 -4.22 23.58 -20.27
C ILE A 253 -4.95 22.25 -20.08
N TYR A 254 -4.25 21.21 -19.65
CA TYR A 254 -4.84 19.89 -19.40
C TYR A 254 -5.89 19.94 -18.29
N LYS A 255 -5.61 20.65 -17.19
CA LYS A 255 -6.60 20.85 -16.12
C LYS A 255 -7.83 21.60 -16.62
N THR A 256 -7.65 22.65 -17.42
CA THR A 256 -8.77 23.40 -18.00
C THR A 256 -9.64 22.52 -18.90
N LEU A 257 -9.01 21.68 -19.72
CA LEU A 257 -9.73 20.68 -20.53
C LEU A 257 -10.51 19.69 -19.67
N ALA A 258 -9.91 19.19 -18.59
CA ALA A 258 -10.59 18.31 -17.65
C ALA A 258 -11.78 19.00 -16.95
N VAL A 259 -11.61 20.23 -16.45
CA VAL A 259 -12.70 21.02 -15.85
C VAL A 259 -13.86 21.22 -16.82
N SER A 260 -13.58 21.39 -18.12
CA SER A 260 -14.62 21.61 -19.14
C SER A 260 -15.60 20.44 -19.30
N VAL A 261 -15.23 19.24 -18.86
CA VAL A 261 -16.06 18.03 -18.96
C VAL A 261 -16.57 17.52 -17.60
N ILE A 262 -16.01 17.99 -16.48
CA ILE A 262 -16.43 17.60 -15.13
C ILE A 262 -17.64 18.44 -14.69
N PRO A 263 -18.69 17.84 -14.10
CA PRO A 263 -19.78 18.59 -13.48
C PRO A 263 -19.35 19.19 -12.12
N VAL A 264 -18.40 20.13 -12.17
CA VAL A 264 -17.69 20.68 -10.99
C VAL A 264 -18.64 21.24 -9.93
N GLU A 265 -19.55 22.12 -10.34
CA GLU A 265 -20.45 22.80 -9.40
C GLU A 265 -21.38 21.82 -8.69
N GLU A 266 -21.91 20.83 -9.43
CA GLU A 266 -22.81 19.84 -8.85
C GLU A 266 -22.08 18.91 -7.87
N LEU A 267 -20.89 18.43 -8.23
CA LEU A 267 -20.09 17.58 -7.35
C LEU A 267 -19.64 18.32 -6.09
N LYS A 268 -19.22 19.59 -6.21
CA LYS A 268 -18.87 20.42 -5.04
C LYS A 268 -20.08 20.68 -4.16
N ARG A 269 -21.25 20.96 -4.74
CA ARG A 269 -22.50 21.18 -4.00
C ARG A 269 -22.90 19.93 -3.22
N GLN A 270 -22.85 18.75 -3.82
CA GLN A 270 -23.16 17.48 -3.15
C GLN A 270 -22.18 17.10 -2.04
N ALA A 271 -20.92 17.54 -2.14
CA ALA A 271 -19.88 17.26 -1.17
C ALA A 271 -19.76 18.31 -0.05
N THR A 272 -20.52 19.41 -0.13
CA THR A 272 -20.53 20.46 0.88
C THR A 272 -21.56 20.13 1.95
N ASP A 273 -21.17 20.25 3.21
CA ASP A 273 -22.08 20.01 4.34
C ASP A 273 -23.03 21.20 4.59
N ASP A 274 -23.98 21.03 5.53
CA ASP A 274 -24.97 22.06 5.87
C ASP A 274 -24.34 23.36 6.42
N ASN A 275 -23.08 23.31 6.87
CA ASN A 275 -22.32 24.46 7.36
C ASN A 275 -21.55 25.19 6.23
N GLY A 276 -21.67 24.73 4.98
CA GLY A 276 -20.93 25.29 3.84
C GLY A 276 -19.48 24.83 3.76
N GLN A 277 -19.06 23.83 4.54
CA GLN A 277 -17.71 23.29 4.50
C GLN A 277 -17.63 22.14 3.48
N LEU A 278 -16.73 22.26 2.50
CA LEU A 278 -16.49 21.23 1.50
C LEU A 278 -15.77 20.03 2.13
N ASN A 279 -16.39 18.85 2.07
CA ASN A 279 -15.77 17.60 2.48
C ASN A 279 -14.98 16.99 1.31
N ARG A 280 -13.65 17.03 1.36
CA ARG A 280 -12.80 16.55 0.26
C ARG A 280 -12.94 15.05 -0.01
N LEU A 281 -13.21 14.22 1.01
CA LEU A 281 -13.44 12.80 0.80
C LEU A 281 -14.76 12.53 0.06
N GLN A 282 -15.83 13.26 0.41
CA GLN A 282 -17.11 13.14 -0.29
C GLN A 282 -17.00 13.64 -1.73
N LEU A 283 -16.24 14.72 -1.96
CA LEU A 283 -15.95 15.19 -3.32
C LEU A 283 -15.20 14.13 -4.13
N ALA A 284 -14.18 13.49 -3.53
CA ALA A 284 -13.45 12.41 -4.18
C ALA A 284 -14.36 11.21 -4.51
N LYS A 285 -15.25 10.82 -3.60
CA LYS A 285 -16.25 9.76 -3.82
C LYS A 285 -17.24 10.10 -4.92
N GLY A 286 -17.78 11.32 -4.93
CA GLY A 286 -18.70 11.80 -5.96
C GLY A 286 -18.04 11.81 -7.34
N LEU A 287 -16.82 12.35 -7.43
CA LEU A 287 -16.03 12.35 -8.66
C LEU A 287 -15.73 10.92 -9.14
N LEU A 288 -15.32 10.02 -8.23
CA LEU A 288 -15.02 8.62 -8.54
C LEU A 288 -16.24 7.89 -9.10
N ASN A 289 -17.39 8.07 -8.45
CA ASN A 289 -18.63 7.46 -8.86
C ASN A 289 -19.04 7.96 -10.24
N TRP A 290 -19.17 9.28 -10.42
CA TRP A 290 -19.51 9.90 -11.71
C TRP A 290 -18.55 9.47 -12.83
N PHE A 291 -17.24 9.42 -12.53
CA PHE A 291 -16.26 8.98 -13.52
C PHE A 291 -16.54 7.56 -14.01
N LYS A 292 -16.83 6.64 -13.09
CA LYS A 292 -17.08 5.23 -13.42
C LYS A 292 -18.45 5.00 -14.06
N THR A 293 -19.49 5.69 -13.61
CA THR A 293 -20.88 5.42 -14.02
C THR A 293 -21.31 6.20 -15.24
N ASP A 294 -20.81 7.43 -15.41
CA ASP A 294 -21.33 8.37 -16.41
C ASP A 294 -20.27 8.78 -17.44
N PHE A 295 -19.00 8.93 -17.03
CA PHE A 295 -17.98 9.52 -17.90
C PHE A 295 -17.15 8.49 -18.68
N PHE A 296 -16.63 7.45 -18.04
CA PHE A 296 -15.58 6.59 -18.59
C PHE A 296 -15.97 5.11 -18.60
N SER A 297 -15.79 4.46 -19.74
CA SER A 297 -16.25 3.08 -19.97
C SER A 297 -15.10 2.07 -20.07
N TRP A 298 -15.33 0.86 -19.53
CA TRP A 298 -14.39 -0.25 -19.68
C TRP A 298 -14.42 -0.81 -21.11
N CYS A 299 -13.26 -1.08 -21.69
CA CYS A 299 -13.14 -1.61 -23.05
C CYS A 299 -12.21 -2.84 -23.08
N ASP A 300 -12.80 -4.04 -23.07
CA ASP A 300 -12.06 -5.30 -23.30
C ASP A 300 -11.75 -5.51 -24.78
N SER A 301 -12.74 -5.30 -25.65
CA SER A 301 -12.57 -5.27 -27.10
C SER A 301 -13.39 -4.09 -27.66
N PRO A 302 -12.95 -3.43 -28.74
CA PRO A 302 -13.67 -2.30 -29.30
C PRO A 302 -14.93 -2.74 -30.07
N THR A 303 -15.95 -1.88 -30.11
CA THR A 303 -17.09 -2.02 -31.02
C THR A 303 -16.70 -1.60 -32.44
N CYS A 304 -17.16 -2.32 -33.45
CA CYS A 304 -16.93 -1.94 -34.84
C CYS A 304 -17.81 -0.74 -35.23
N GLU A 305 -17.20 0.38 -35.59
CA GLU A 305 -17.92 1.60 -36.00
C GLU A 305 -18.76 1.42 -37.26
N SER A 306 -18.42 0.42 -38.09
CA SER A 306 -19.10 0.20 -39.36
C SER A 306 -20.36 -0.65 -39.27
N CYS A 307 -20.47 -1.55 -38.30
CA CYS A 307 -21.63 -2.43 -38.15
C CYS A 307 -22.20 -2.47 -36.73
N GLY A 308 -21.61 -1.74 -35.79
CA GLY A 308 -22.03 -1.68 -34.37
C GLY A 308 -21.73 -2.93 -33.55
N SER A 309 -21.26 -4.02 -34.18
CA SER A 309 -21.01 -5.29 -33.49
C SER A 309 -19.77 -5.25 -32.61
N GLN A 310 -19.81 -5.96 -31.49
CA GLN A 310 -18.65 -6.16 -30.61
C GLN A 310 -17.61 -7.03 -31.32
N THR A 311 -16.33 -6.61 -31.30
CA THR A 311 -15.24 -7.45 -31.82
C THR A 311 -14.93 -8.63 -30.90
N PRO A 312 -14.35 -9.74 -31.41
CA PRO A 312 -14.03 -10.91 -30.60
C PRO A 312 -13.23 -10.55 -29.34
N LYS A 313 -13.61 -11.16 -28.21
CA LYS A 313 -12.87 -10.99 -26.95
C LYS A 313 -11.51 -11.71 -27.05
N GLY A 314 -10.45 -11.04 -26.61
CA GLY A 314 -9.08 -11.55 -26.65
C GLY A 314 -8.07 -10.42 -26.87
N SER A 315 -6.78 -10.75 -26.85
CA SER A 315 -5.74 -9.79 -27.21
C SER A 315 -5.80 -9.53 -28.72
N GLY A 316 -6.14 -8.30 -29.12
CA GLY A 316 -6.02 -7.88 -30.51
C GLY A 316 -4.60 -8.11 -31.06
N LEU A 317 -4.48 -8.23 -32.37
CA LEU A 317 -3.18 -8.34 -33.05
C LEU A 317 -2.36 -7.05 -32.82
N ASN A 318 -1.03 -7.18 -32.83
CA ASN A 318 -0.17 -6.01 -32.67
C ASN A 318 -0.20 -5.16 -33.95
N GLY A 319 -0.81 -3.99 -33.87
CA GLY A 319 -0.82 -2.98 -34.93
C GLY A 319 0.32 -1.99 -34.80
N THR A 320 0.76 -1.46 -35.93
CA THR A 320 1.70 -0.32 -35.97
C THR A 320 0.93 0.98 -35.70
N PRO A 321 1.32 1.80 -34.71
CA PRO A 321 0.71 3.11 -34.48
C PRO A 321 0.93 4.05 -35.67
N THR A 322 -0.13 4.73 -36.12
CA THR A 322 -0.07 5.82 -37.10
C THR A 322 0.62 7.06 -36.51
N ILE A 323 0.94 8.05 -37.35
CA ILE A 323 1.56 9.31 -36.90
C ILE A 323 0.63 10.02 -35.90
N GLU A 324 -0.64 10.21 -36.24
CA GLU A 324 -1.64 10.84 -35.38
C GLU A 324 -1.84 10.09 -34.06
N GLU A 325 -1.85 8.74 -34.10
CA GLU A 325 -1.95 7.92 -32.89
C GLU A 325 -0.73 8.11 -31.98
N ARG A 326 0.48 8.19 -32.54
CA ARG A 326 1.71 8.45 -31.77
C ARG A 326 1.75 9.85 -31.18
N GLU A 327 1.30 10.85 -31.94
CA GLU A 327 1.20 12.24 -31.47
C GLU A 327 0.25 12.34 -30.28
N SER A 328 -0.80 11.52 -30.25
CA SER A 328 -1.72 11.37 -29.10
C SER A 328 -1.20 10.40 -28.02
N GLY A 329 0.07 10.02 -28.04
CA GLY A 329 0.71 9.20 -27.01
C GLY A 329 0.40 7.69 -27.07
N ALA A 330 -0.11 7.15 -28.18
CA ALA A 330 -0.28 5.71 -28.36
C ALA A 330 1.00 5.04 -28.87
N ASN A 331 1.71 4.35 -27.97
CA ASN A 331 2.88 3.53 -28.31
C ASN A 331 2.52 2.10 -28.76
N ARG A 332 1.27 1.68 -28.50
CA ARG A 332 0.76 0.36 -28.84
C ARG A 332 -0.64 0.49 -29.41
N VAL A 333 -0.93 -0.27 -30.47
CA VAL A 333 -2.27 -0.39 -31.05
C VAL A 333 -2.64 -1.86 -31.08
N GLU A 334 -3.83 -2.16 -30.58
CA GLU A 334 -4.45 -3.48 -30.69
C GLU A 334 -5.38 -3.48 -31.91
N VAL A 335 -5.30 -4.50 -32.75
CA VAL A 335 -6.06 -4.60 -34.00
C VAL A 335 -6.98 -5.81 -33.95
N TYR A 336 -8.27 -5.58 -34.19
CA TYR A 336 -9.31 -6.59 -34.10
C TYR A 336 -10.00 -6.79 -35.44
N ASN A 337 -10.26 -8.03 -35.82
CA ASN A 337 -11.04 -8.34 -37.01
C ASN A 337 -12.51 -8.49 -36.64
N CYS A 338 -13.36 -7.62 -37.18
CA CYS A 338 -14.80 -7.73 -36.99
C CYS A 338 -15.39 -8.81 -37.91
N SER A 339 -16.50 -9.42 -37.49
CA SER A 339 -17.26 -10.39 -38.29
C SER A 339 -17.76 -9.83 -39.64
N CYS A 340 -17.86 -8.51 -39.79
CA CYS A 340 -18.21 -7.86 -41.06
C CYS A 340 -17.02 -7.71 -42.03
N GLY A 341 -15.85 -8.25 -41.67
CA GLY A 341 -14.63 -8.21 -42.49
C GLY A 341 -13.81 -6.93 -42.36
N LYS A 342 -14.23 -5.96 -41.52
CA LYS A 342 -13.46 -4.73 -41.28
C LYS A 342 -12.52 -4.86 -40.09
N GLU A 343 -11.36 -4.24 -40.26
CA GLU A 343 -10.37 -4.05 -39.20
C GLU A 343 -10.81 -2.93 -38.25
N VAL A 344 -10.73 -3.19 -36.94
CA VAL A 344 -11.04 -2.24 -35.87
C VAL A 344 -9.79 -2.02 -35.05
N ARG A 345 -9.32 -0.77 -35.02
CA ARG A 345 -8.11 -0.37 -34.29
C ARG A 345 -8.47 0.11 -32.89
N TYR A 346 -7.64 -0.24 -31.93
CA TYR A 346 -7.74 0.20 -30.54
C TYR A 346 -6.38 0.71 -30.04
N PRO A 347 -6.06 1.99 -30.30
CA PRO A 347 -4.84 2.61 -29.80
C PRO A 347 -4.86 2.77 -28.28
N ARG A 348 -3.74 2.44 -27.64
CA ARG A 348 -3.56 2.55 -26.18
C ARG A 348 -2.92 3.89 -25.83
N TYR A 349 -3.75 4.93 -25.75
CA TYR A 349 -3.32 6.31 -25.53
C TYR A 349 -2.78 6.54 -24.11
N ASN A 350 -1.65 7.25 -24.00
CA ASN A 350 -1.09 7.71 -22.73
C ASN A 350 -1.29 9.20 -22.49
N ASP A 351 -1.73 9.97 -23.49
CA ASP A 351 -2.08 11.36 -23.34
C ASP A 351 -3.44 11.48 -22.64
N PRO A 352 -3.51 12.05 -21.42
CA PRO A 352 -4.76 12.13 -20.69
C PRO A 352 -5.78 13.09 -21.33
N ALA A 353 -5.36 14.08 -22.13
CA ALA A 353 -6.29 14.92 -22.89
C ALA A 353 -7.03 14.09 -23.95
N LYS A 354 -6.32 13.18 -24.64
CA LYS A 354 -6.96 12.24 -25.57
C LYS A 354 -7.93 11.28 -24.87
N LEU A 355 -7.66 10.95 -23.62
CA LEU A 355 -8.55 10.12 -22.82
C LEU A 355 -9.87 10.83 -22.44
N LEU A 356 -9.85 12.17 -22.29
CA LEU A 356 -11.09 12.95 -22.07
C LEU A 356 -12.05 12.86 -23.28
N GLU A 357 -11.50 12.69 -24.49
CA GLU A 357 -12.27 12.52 -25.72
C GLU A 357 -12.74 11.07 -25.90
N THR A 358 -11.83 10.11 -25.77
CA THR A 358 -12.12 8.70 -26.08
C THR A 358 -13.01 8.03 -25.04
N ARG A 359 -12.94 8.48 -23.78
CA ARG A 359 -13.81 8.07 -22.66
C ARG A 359 -13.90 6.56 -22.44
N LYS A 360 -12.89 5.81 -22.88
CA LYS A 360 -12.87 4.35 -22.74
C LYS A 360 -11.45 3.81 -22.62
N GLY A 361 -11.30 2.69 -21.92
CA GLY A 361 -9.97 2.22 -21.57
C GLY A 361 -9.95 0.95 -20.71
N ARG A 362 -8.74 0.60 -20.27
CA ARG A 362 -8.51 -0.38 -19.19
C ARG A 362 -7.89 0.36 -17.98
N CYS A 363 -7.44 -0.37 -16.96
CA CYS A 363 -6.92 0.22 -15.70
C CYS A 363 -5.90 1.35 -15.92
N GLY A 364 -5.00 1.21 -16.90
CA GLY A 364 -4.04 2.23 -17.32
C GLY A 364 -4.67 3.57 -17.68
N GLU A 365 -5.59 3.55 -18.64
CA GLU A 365 -6.32 4.73 -19.11
C GLU A 365 -7.28 5.28 -18.04
N PHE A 366 -7.94 4.40 -17.28
CA PHE A 366 -8.80 4.77 -16.16
C PHE A 366 -8.04 5.60 -15.12
N ALA A 367 -6.92 5.08 -14.61
CA ALA A 367 -6.12 5.76 -13.61
C ALA A 367 -5.51 7.06 -14.15
N ASN A 368 -5.04 7.05 -15.41
CA ASN A 368 -4.41 8.22 -16.02
C ASN A 368 -5.40 9.39 -16.23
N CYS A 369 -6.57 9.11 -16.80
CA CYS A 369 -7.59 10.12 -17.03
C CYS A 369 -8.16 10.64 -15.70
N PHE A 370 -8.46 9.74 -14.77
CA PHE A 370 -8.98 10.14 -13.46
C PHE A 370 -7.96 10.95 -12.64
N ALA A 371 -6.66 10.63 -12.71
CA ALA A 371 -5.62 11.40 -12.05
C ALA A 371 -5.61 12.87 -12.52
N LEU A 372 -5.74 13.12 -13.83
CA LEU A 372 -5.86 14.47 -14.36
C LEU A 372 -7.10 15.18 -13.84
N MET A 373 -8.26 14.50 -13.84
CA MET A 373 -9.52 15.08 -13.34
C MET A 373 -9.46 15.41 -11.85
N ALA A 374 -8.88 14.53 -11.03
CA ALA A 374 -8.68 14.79 -9.62
C ALA A 374 -7.71 15.96 -9.38
N ALA A 375 -6.62 16.05 -10.14
CA ALA A 375 -5.70 17.17 -10.07
C ALA A 375 -6.37 18.50 -10.49
N ALA A 376 -7.27 18.46 -11.48
CA ALA A 376 -8.08 19.59 -11.91
C ALA A 376 -9.15 20.00 -10.87
N MET A 377 -9.47 19.11 -9.92
CA MET A 377 -10.32 19.36 -8.76
C MET A 377 -9.54 19.78 -7.51
N ASP A 378 -8.30 20.24 -7.69
CA ASP A 378 -7.37 20.70 -6.65
C ASP A 378 -6.99 19.62 -5.62
N PHE A 379 -7.00 18.35 -6.01
CA PHE A 379 -6.39 17.30 -5.20
C PHE A 379 -4.89 17.21 -5.45
N ASP A 380 -4.13 16.99 -4.39
CA ASP A 380 -2.76 16.46 -4.49
C ASP A 380 -2.88 14.97 -4.88
N VAL A 381 -2.40 14.62 -6.07
CA VAL A 381 -2.56 13.27 -6.67
C VAL A 381 -1.22 12.56 -6.78
N ARG A 382 -1.23 11.25 -6.51
CA ARG A 382 -0.16 10.33 -6.93
C ARG A 382 -0.72 9.30 -7.90
N PHE A 383 0.00 9.06 -8.98
CA PHE A 383 -0.20 7.89 -9.83
C PHE A 383 0.54 6.70 -9.20
N ILE A 384 -0.16 5.60 -8.95
CA ILE A 384 0.41 4.42 -8.31
C ILE A 384 0.65 3.33 -9.35
N TYR A 385 1.89 2.86 -9.40
CA TYR A 385 2.32 1.81 -10.31
C TYR A 385 2.71 0.56 -9.53
N ASP A 386 1.92 -0.49 -9.67
CA ASP A 386 2.23 -1.83 -9.21
C ASP A 386 2.82 -2.64 -10.38
N ILE A 387 4.03 -3.16 -10.18
CA ILE A 387 4.75 -3.88 -11.24
C ILE A 387 4.06 -5.19 -11.66
N THR A 388 3.06 -5.65 -10.91
CA THR A 388 2.26 -6.84 -11.22
C THR A 388 1.05 -6.52 -12.11
N ASP A 389 1.22 -5.56 -13.01
CA ASP A 389 0.27 -5.18 -14.07
C ASP A 389 -1.05 -4.62 -13.54
N HIS A 390 -0.97 -3.67 -12.62
CA HIS A 390 -2.12 -2.86 -12.20
C HIS A 390 -1.68 -1.44 -11.82
N VAL A 391 -2.58 -0.48 -11.98
CA VAL A 391 -2.34 0.92 -11.62
C VAL A 391 -3.60 1.54 -11.05
N TRP A 392 -3.42 2.50 -10.15
CA TRP A 392 -4.48 3.26 -9.49
C TRP A 392 -3.92 4.61 -9.05
N ILE A 393 -4.62 5.34 -8.17
CA ILE A 393 -4.14 6.63 -7.67
C ILE A 393 -4.21 6.74 -6.14
N GLU A 394 -3.46 7.67 -5.56
CA GLU A 394 -3.70 8.14 -4.19
C GLU A 394 -4.07 9.62 -4.23
N LEU A 395 -5.00 10.00 -3.34
CA LEU A 395 -5.41 11.38 -3.13
C LEU A 395 -5.01 11.82 -1.73
N TRP A 396 -4.36 12.96 -1.60
CA TRP A 396 -4.15 13.56 -0.28
C TRP A 396 -5.44 14.19 0.21
N ILE A 397 -5.94 13.75 1.35
CA ILE A 397 -7.14 14.30 1.98
C ILE A 397 -6.72 15.04 3.27
N PRO A 398 -6.73 16.39 3.28
CA PRO A 398 -6.28 17.19 4.41
C PRO A 398 -6.96 16.86 5.75
N GLU A 399 -8.25 16.52 5.70
CA GLU A 399 -9.09 16.21 6.86
C GLU A 399 -8.63 14.92 7.58
N TYR A 400 -8.09 13.97 6.84
CA TYR A 400 -7.48 12.75 7.40
C TYR A 400 -5.98 12.91 7.64
N ASP A 401 -5.40 14.00 7.12
CA ASP A 401 -3.97 14.25 7.06
C ASP A 401 -3.22 13.03 6.53
N ASN A 402 -3.75 12.37 5.49
CA ASN A 402 -3.19 11.16 4.93
C ASN A 402 -3.41 11.03 3.42
N TRP A 403 -2.58 10.19 2.79
CA TRP A 403 -2.82 9.69 1.45
C TRP A 403 -3.87 8.59 1.51
N VAL A 404 -4.92 8.75 0.71
CA VAL A 404 -6.05 7.82 0.63
C VAL A 404 -5.97 7.10 -0.72
N HIS A 405 -5.95 5.77 -0.66
CA HIS A 405 -6.04 4.91 -1.83
C HIS A 405 -7.32 5.18 -2.62
N CYS A 406 -7.25 5.25 -3.95
CA CYS A 406 -8.41 5.40 -4.82
C CYS A 406 -8.19 4.63 -6.13
N ASP A 407 -9.08 3.69 -6.42
CA ASP A 407 -9.08 2.87 -7.62
C ASP A 407 -10.29 3.21 -8.52
N PRO A 408 -10.08 3.98 -9.61
CA PRO A 408 -11.15 4.39 -10.52
C PRO A 408 -11.75 3.26 -11.32
N CYS A 409 -11.00 2.19 -11.57
CA CYS A 409 -11.54 1.09 -12.37
C CYS A 409 -12.49 0.21 -11.55
N GLU A 410 -12.33 0.19 -10.23
CA GLU A 410 -13.19 -0.56 -9.30
C GLU A 410 -14.23 0.32 -8.58
N ASN A 411 -14.16 1.66 -8.69
CA ASN A 411 -14.96 2.61 -7.91
C ASN A 411 -14.79 2.38 -6.40
N ILE A 412 -13.54 2.19 -5.96
CA ILE A 412 -13.19 1.92 -4.57
C ILE A 412 -12.26 3.01 -4.05
N ILE A 413 -12.53 3.50 -2.83
CA ILE A 413 -11.69 4.45 -2.12
C ILE A 413 -11.39 3.92 -0.71
N ASP A 414 -10.21 4.22 -0.20
CA ASP A 414 -9.72 3.90 1.14
C ASP A 414 -9.71 2.39 1.50
N ARG A 415 -9.40 1.53 0.52
CA ARG A 415 -9.24 0.07 0.70
C ARG A 415 -7.92 -0.44 0.13
N PRO A 416 -6.77 -0.04 0.69
CA PRO A 416 -5.47 -0.38 0.13
C PRO A 416 -5.15 -1.89 0.13
N LEU A 417 -5.79 -2.69 0.99
CA LEU A 417 -5.57 -4.15 0.99
C LEU A 417 -6.44 -4.91 -0.02
N LEU A 418 -7.21 -4.20 -0.86
CA LEU A 418 -8.01 -4.78 -1.94
C LEU A 418 -7.21 -5.78 -2.79
N TYR A 419 -5.96 -5.43 -3.10
CA TYR A 419 -5.15 -6.21 -4.03
C TYR A 419 -4.56 -7.46 -3.40
N GLU A 420 -3.95 -7.34 -2.22
CA GLU A 420 -3.31 -8.48 -1.54
C GLU A 420 -4.36 -9.39 -0.87
N LYS A 421 -5.30 -8.84 -0.09
CA LYS A 421 -6.32 -9.61 0.61
C LYS A 421 -7.51 -9.97 -0.26
N GLY A 422 -7.98 -9.05 -1.10
CA GLY A 422 -9.11 -9.31 -1.98
C GLY A 422 -8.72 -10.18 -3.17
N TRP A 423 -7.84 -9.65 -4.04
CA TRP A 423 -7.49 -10.33 -5.29
C TRP A 423 -6.40 -11.40 -5.12
N GLY A 424 -5.81 -11.53 -3.93
CA GLY A 424 -4.73 -12.50 -3.69
C GLY A 424 -3.42 -12.15 -4.41
N LYS A 425 -3.24 -10.90 -4.84
CA LYS A 425 -2.05 -10.49 -5.59
C LYS A 425 -0.80 -10.63 -4.73
N LYS A 426 0.24 -11.22 -5.31
CA LYS A 426 1.58 -11.31 -4.72
C LYS A 426 2.36 -10.04 -5.02
N LEU A 427 2.04 -8.96 -4.31
CA LEU A 427 2.69 -7.66 -4.50
C LEU A 427 4.17 -7.70 -4.09
N SER A 428 4.98 -6.91 -4.80
CA SER A 428 6.41 -6.79 -4.52
C SER A 428 6.90 -5.34 -4.56
N TYR A 429 6.61 -4.60 -5.63
CA TYR A 429 6.98 -3.18 -5.75
C TYR A 429 5.76 -2.37 -6.18
N VAL A 430 5.33 -1.46 -5.31
CA VAL A 430 4.27 -0.48 -5.57
C VAL A 430 4.86 0.92 -5.37
N ILE A 431 5.04 1.65 -6.46
CA ILE A 431 5.72 2.95 -6.47
C ILE A 431 4.71 4.05 -6.77
N ALA A 432 4.67 5.06 -5.92
CA ALA A 432 3.85 6.24 -6.07
C ALA A 432 4.63 7.36 -6.77
N PHE A 433 4.03 7.96 -7.79
CA PHE A 433 4.54 9.11 -8.53
C PHE A 433 3.62 10.29 -8.26
N GLY A 434 4.06 11.22 -7.42
CA GLY A 434 3.45 12.53 -7.26
C GLY A 434 4.08 13.55 -8.20
N THR A 435 3.52 14.74 -8.24
CA THR A 435 3.99 15.84 -9.11
C THR A 435 5.42 16.31 -8.79
N ASP A 436 5.80 16.28 -7.51
CA ASP A 436 7.08 16.77 -6.98
C ASP A 436 7.84 15.72 -6.15
N HIS A 437 7.38 14.47 -6.14
CA HIS A 437 7.99 13.38 -5.38
C HIS A 437 7.69 11.99 -5.95
N VAL A 438 8.53 11.01 -5.62
CA VAL A 438 8.34 9.58 -5.92
C VAL A 438 8.70 8.78 -4.68
N TYR A 439 7.80 7.92 -4.22
CA TYR A 439 8.04 7.10 -3.05
C TYR A 439 7.65 5.64 -3.25
N ASP A 440 8.37 4.76 -2.58
CA ASP A 440 7.91 3.40 -2.38
C ASP A 440 6.79 3.39 -1.33
N VAL A 441 5.62 2.90 -1.74
CA VAL A 441 4.40 2.80 -0.92
C VAL A 441 3.93 1.34 -0.79
N THR A 442 4.76 0.36 -1.18
CA THR A 442 4.47 -1.08 -1.13
C THR A 442 3.86 -1.51 0.20
N TRP A 443 4.38 -0.97 1.30
CA TRP A 443 3.98 -1.32 2.66
C TRP A 443 2.54 -0.91 3.00
N ARG A 444 1.96 0.07 2.31
CA ARG A 444 0.54 0.40 2.43
C ARG A 444 -0.36 -0.71 1.90
N TYR A 445 0.08 -1.37 0.83
CA TYR A 445 -0.72 -2.35 0.09
C TYR A 445 -0.45 -3.80 0.51
N THR A 446 0.44 -4.00 1.49
CA THR A 446 0.86 -5.33 1.97
C THR A 446 0.77 -5.42 3.48
N VAL A 447 0.37 -6.59 3.97
CA VAL A 447 0.25 -6.93 5.40
C VAL A 447 1.45 -7.70 5.90
N ASP A 448 1.91 -8.71 5.15
CA ASP A 448 3.06 -9.52 5.54
C ASP A 448 4.35 -8.99 4.89
N HIS A 449 4.95 -7.97 5.51
CA HIS A 449 6.17 -7.34 5.00
C HIS A 449 7.34 -8.32 4.89
N LYS A 450 7.41 -9.35 5.74
CA LYS A 450 8.46 -10.39 5.68
C LYS A 450 8.32 -11.22 4.40
N LYS A 451 7.08 -11.57 4.03
CA LYS A 451 6.79 -12.25 2.76
C LYS A 451 7.03 -11.32 1.57
N THR A 452 6.61 -10.06 1.65
CA THR A 452 6.81 -9.07 0.59
C THR A 452 8.29 -8.83 0.28
N ILE A 453 9.15 -8.72 1.30
CA ILE A 453 10.61 -8.59 1.12
C ILE A 453 11.19 -9.75 0.31
N LYS A 454 10.72 -10.99 0.53
CA LYS A 454 11.19 -12.16 -0.24
C LYS A 454 10.81 -12.11 -1.72
N LEU A 455 9.72 -11.41 -2.06
CA LEU A 455 9.28 -11.20 -3.44
C LEU A 455 10.03 -10.05 -4.14
N ARG A 456 10.74 -9.22 -3.37
CA ARG A 456 11.49 -8.06 -3.87
C ARG A 456 12.90 -8.45 -4.29
N ASN A 457 12.98 -9.15 -5.42
CA ASN A 457 14.23 -9.70 -5.97
C ASN A 457 14.69 -9.07 -7.29
N LYS A 458 14.03 -8.01 -7.77
CA LYS A 458 14.34 -7.37 -9.06
C LYS A 458 15.42 -6.30 -8.97
N VAL A 459 15.59 -5.71 -7.79
CA VAL A 459 16.60 -4.71 -7.50
C VAL A 459 16.96 -4.75 -6.02
N ARG A 460 18.23 -4.50 -5.71
CA ARG A 460 18.67 -4.35 -4.31
C ARG A 460 18.02 -3.12 -3.68
N GLU A 461 17.52 -3.25 -2.45
CA GLU A 461 16.80 -2.17 -1.74
C GLU A 461 17.63 -0.87 -1.64
N ALA A 462 18.93 -0.98 -1.41
CA ALA A 462 19.82 0.18 -1.35
C ALA A 462 19.94 0.91 -2.71
N VAL A 463 19.93 0.17 -3.82
CA VAL A 463 19.95 0.71 -5.18
C VAL A 463 18.63 1.42 -5.49
N LEU A 464 17.49 0.79 -5.16
CA LEU A 464 16.16 1.38 -5.33
C LEU A 464 16.01 2.67 -4.50
N SER A 465 16.36 2.62 -3.21
CA SER A 465 16.30 3.77 -2.31
C SER A 465 17.12 4.95 -2.83
N ASN A 466 18.36 4.70 -3.27
CA ASN A 466 19.21 5.71 -3.88
C ASN A 466 18.64 6.25 -5.21
N PHE A 467 18.07 5.39 -6.05
CA PHE A 467 17.43 5.80 -7.29
C PHE A 467 16.22 6.73 -7.03
N LEU A 468 15.32 6.35 -6.12
CA LEU A 468 14.16 7.17 -5.75
C LEU A 468 14.59 8.49 -5.09
N MET A 469 15.62 8.47 -4.25
CA MET A 469 16.18 9.69 -3.66
C MET A 469 16.68 10.66 -4.74
N LYS A 470 17.42 10.15 -5.74
CA LYS A 470 17.90 10.97 -6.87
C LYS A 470 16.77 11.50 -7.74
N LEU A 471 15.71 10.71 -7.97
CA LEU A 471 14.51 11.19 -8.67
C LEU A 471 13.83 12.31 -7.88
N ASN A 472 13.63 12.13 -6.58
CA ASN A 472 13.06 13.16 -5.71
C ASN A 472 13.88 14.46 -5.73
N SER A 473 15.22 14.39 -5.67
CA SER A 473 16.07 15.57 -5.76
C SER A 473 15.91 16.32 -7.09
N ARG A 474 15.65 15.61 -8.19
CA ARG A 474 15.42 16.22 -9.51
C ARG A 474 14.01 16.79 -9.63
N MET A 475 13.01 16.10 -9.12
CA MET A 475 11.61 16.55 -9.19
C MET A 475 11.33 17.73 -8.26
N GLY A 476 11.95 17.74 -7.08
CA GLY A 476 11.80 18.81 -6.09
C GLY A 476 12.68 20.04 -6.33
N SER A 477 13.41 20.14 -7.45
CA SER A 477 14.37 21.23 -7.67
C SER A 477 13.72 22.61 -7.75
N SER A 478 12.44 22.68 -8.17
CA SER A 478 11.64 23.89 -8.26
C SER A 478 10.65 24.08 -7.10
N ALA A 479 10.63 23.17 -6.12
CA ALA A 479 9.68 23.22 -5.02
C ALA A 479 10.02 24.34 -4.02
N THR A 480 8.99 25.02 -3.50
CA THR A 480 9.15 26.05 -2.46
C THR A 480 9.59 25.43 -1.13
N GLN A 481 10.22 26.23 -0.26
CA GLN A 481 10.64 25.75 1.07
C GLN A 481 9.45 25.25 1.91
N ASP A 482 8.30 25.90 1.79
CA ASP A 482 7.08 25.49 2.48
C ASP A 482 6.56 24.15 1.96
N ARG A 483 6.55 23.94 0.63
CA ARG A 483 6.18 22.66 0.05
C ARG A 483 7.15 21.54 0.45
N ILE A 484 8.45 21.80 0.47
CA ILE A 484 9.46 20.83 0.94
C ILE A 484 9.20 20.45 2.40
N LYS A 485 8.94 21.43 3.27
CA LYS A 485 8.62 21.21 4.69
C LYS A 485 7.35 20.39 4.86
N GLU A 486 6.32 20.71 4.08
CA GLU A 486 5.08 19.96 4.05
C GLU A 486 5.29 18.51 3.62
N LEU A 487 5.95 18.27 2.49
CA LEU A 487 6.22 16.92 1.98
C LEU A 487 7.01 16.08 2.98
N ARG A 488 8.00 16.68 3.67
CA ARG A 488 8.73 15.99 4.75
C ARG A 488 7.82 15.59 5.90
N ARG A 489 6.91 16.48 6.33
CA ARG A 489 5.92 16.17 7.38
C ARG A 489 5.00 15.01 6.96
N ARG A 490 4.45 15.08 5.74
CA ARG A 490 3.58 14.04 5.18
C ARG A 490 4.33 12.70 5.08
N ARG A 491 5.60 12.73 4.65
CA ARG A 491 6.44 11.52 4.52
C ARG A 491 6.74 10.86 5.86
N VAL A 492 7.01 11.62 6.93
CA VAL A 492 7.21 11.05 8.27
C VAL A 492 5.95 10.32 8.73
N ARG A 493 4.76 10.91 8.53
CA ARG A 493 3.49 10.28 8.90
C ARG A 493 3.24 8.98 8.13
N GLU A 494 3.51 8.98 6.84
CA GLU A 494 3.44 7.80 5.98
C GLU A 494 4.42 6.69 6.41
N LEU A 495 5.66 7.04 6.78
CA LEU A 495 6.60 6.04 7.31
C LEU A 495 6.13 5.44 8.64
N VAL A 496 5.52 6.25 9.52
CA VAL A 496 4.91 5.73 10.75
C VAL A 496 3.78 4.75 10.45
N GLU A 497 2.90 5.05 9.47
CA GLU A 497 1.87 4.12 8.99
C GLU A 497 2.48 2.78 8.56
N PHE A 498 3.62 2.81 7.85
CA PHE A 498 4.28 1.60 7.35
C PHE A 498 4.96 0.78 8.45
N LEU A 499 5.36 1.41 9.55
CA LEU A 499 5.97 0.71 10.69
C LEU A 499 4.93 -0.01 11.57
N VAL A 500 3.64 0.28 11.41
CA VAL A 500 2.58 -0.45 12.11
C VAL A 500 2.40 -1.82 11.47
N ILE A 501 3.12 -2.80 12.01
CA ILE A 501 3.01 -4.22 11.65
C ILE A 501 1.93 -4.86 12.54
N GLY A 502 0.78 -5.23 11.97
CA GLY A 502 -0.30 -5.88 12.74
C GLY A 502 -1.71 -5.59 12.21
N LYS A 503 -2.72 -5.77 13.08
CA LYS A 503 -4.15 -5.56 12.76
C LYS A 503 -4.44 -4.11 12.39
N ARG A 504 -4.73 -3.84 11.12
CA ARG A 504 -5.25 -2.55 10.63
C ARG A 504 -6.75 -2.46 10.90
N LYS A 505 -7.29 -1.23 10.96
CA LYS A 505 -8.75 -0.98 11.12
C LYS A 505 -9.61 -1.81 10.15
N THR A 506 -9.06 -2.10 8.99
CA THR A 506 -9.74 -2.74 7.87
C THR A 506 -9.50 -4.27 7.81
N ASP A 507 -8.83 -4.86 8.81
CA ASP A 507 -8.37 -6.25 8.73
C ASP A 507 -9.45 -7.33 8.85
N GLY A 508 -10.70 -6.94 9.14
CA GLY A 508 -11.92 -7.76 9.03
C GLY A 508 -12.87 -7.25 7.94
N GLU A 509 -12.39 -6.50 6.95
CA GLU A 509 -13.19 -6.13 5.79
C GLU A 509 -13.10 -7.20 4.70
N ASN A 510 -14.25 -7.57 4.14
CA ASN A 510 -14.30 -8.35 2.92
C ASN A 510 -13.92 -7.47 1.72
N TYR A 511 -12.76 -7.75 1.13
CA TYR A 511 -12.21 -7.00 0.00
C TYR A 511 -12.74 -7.46 -1.36
N GLY A 512 -13.33 -8.65 -1.47
CA GLY A 512 -13.84 -9.21 -2.73
C GLY A 512 -12.77 -9.48 -3.79
N GLY A 513 -13.19 -10.07 -4.91
CA GLY A 513 -12.35 -10.28 -6.09
C GLY A 513 -12.37 -9.10 -7.06
N ARG A 514 -11.49 -9.13 -8.05
CA ARG A 514 -11.40 -8.12 -9.10
C ARG A 514 -12.68 -8.08 -9.92
N THR A 515 -13.27 -6.90 -10.09
CA THR A 515 -14.49 -6.74 -10.88
C THR A 515 -14.22 -6.32 -12.32
N SER A 516 -13.11 -5.60 -12.58
CA SER A 516 -12.70 -5.17 -13.92
C SER A 516 -11.95 -6.22 -14.74
N GLY A 517 -12.19 -6.23 -16.05
CA GLY A 517 -11.51 -7.08 -17.02
C GLY A 517 -12.21 -8.40 -17.33
N ASP A 518 -11.74 -9.04 -18.41
CA ASP A 518 -12.28 -10.31 -18.87
C ASP A 518 -12.23 -11.40 -17.77
N VAL A 519 -13.28 -12.22 -17.70
CA VAL A 519 -13.44 -13.24 -16.65
C VAL A 519 -12.35 -14.31 -16.74
N ALA A 520 -12.01 -14.76 -17.96
CA ALA A 520 -10.98 -15.77 -18.15
C ALA A 520 -9.59 -15.20 -17.80
N TRP A 521 -9.34 -13.93 -18.12
CA TRP A 521 -8.11 -13.24 -17.73
C TRP A 521 -7.96 -13.12 -16.21
N ARG A 522 -9.04 -12.76 -15.49
CA ARG A 522 -9.05 -12.71 -14.03
C ARG A 522 -8.87 -14.08 -13.39
N ALA A 523 -9.56 -15.10 -13.92
CA ALA A 523 -9.47 -16.48 -13.45
C ALA A 523 -8.04 -17.02 -13.56
N ALA A 524 -7.39 -16.80 -14.71
CA ALA A 524 -6.01 -17.22 -14.96
C ALA A 524 -5.01 -16.62 -13.96
N ARG A 525 -5.32 -15.45 -13.41
CA ARG A 525 -4.49 -14.75 -12.44
C ARG A 525 -4.89 -15.01 -10.98
N SER A 526 -5.89 -15.85 -10.75
CA SER A 526 -6.51 -16.09 -9.42
C SER A 526 -7.04 -14.81 -8.77
N GLU A 527 -7.40 -13.80 -9.58
CA GLU A 527 -7.89 -12.49 -9.11
C GLU A 527 -9.41 -12.47 -8.91
N LEU A 528 -10.11 -13.60 -9.07
CA LEU A 528 -11.56 -13.72 -8.80
C LEU A 528 -11.92 -13.61 -7.31
N GLY A 529 -10.91 -13.63 -6.43
CA GLY A 529 -11.07 -13.66 -4.98
C GLY A 529 -11.43 -15.05 -4.44
N CYS A 530 -11.19 -15.31 -3.16
CA CYS A 530 -11.79 -16.47 -2.49
C CYS A 530 -13.27 -16.17 -2.28
N CYS A 531 -14.15 -17.07 -2.75
CA CYS A 531 -15.58 -17.03 -2.49
C CYS A 531 -15.88 -17.38 -1.03
N VAL A 532 -15.48 -16.50 -0.12
CA VAL A 532 -16.06 -16.41 1.22
C VAL A 532 -16.39 -14.94 1.40
N LYS A 533 -17.59 -14.54 0.97
CA LYS A 533 -18.15 -13.30 1.47
C LYS A 533 -18.32 -13.50 2.98
N GLU A 534 -17.60 -12.76 3.81
CA GLU A 534 -18.10 -12.53 5.18
C GLU A 534 -19.48 -11.92 5.04
N ASP A 535 -20.43 -12.54 5.75
CA ASP A 535 -21.85 -12.36 5.57
C ASP A 535 -22.25 -10.88 5.55
N ASN A 536 -23.06 -10.47 4.56
CA ASN A 536 -23.96 -9.32 4.61
C ASN A 536 -24.87 -9.48 5.85
N LEU A 537 -24.32 -9.14 7.01
CA LEU A 537 -24.95 -9.31 8.30
C LEU A 537 -25.85 -8.10 8.55
N ILE A 538 -27.15 -8.34 8.55
CA ILE A 538 -28.18 -7.33 8.75
C ILE A 538 -28.29 -7.06 10.25
N SER A 539 -27.82 -5.90 10.70
CA SER A 539 -27.98 -5.44 12.08
C SER A 539 -29.29 -4.68 12.27
N LEU A 540 -29.91 -4.81 13.44
CA LEU A 540 -31.14 -4.09 13.80
C LEU A 540 -30.88 -2.58 13.99
N SER A 541 -31.81 -1.75 13.51
CA SER A 541 -31.78 -0.31 13.73
C SER A 541 -32.31 0.05 15.13
N GLN A 542 -31.98 1.27 15.60
CA GLN A 542 -32.51 1.76 16.88
C GLN A 542 -34.05 1.89 16.88
N GLU A 543 -34.65 2.16 15.72
CA GLU A 543 -36.11 2.25 15.57
C GLU A 543 -36.76 0.86 15.65
N GLU A 544 -36.17 -0.15 15.03
CA GLU A 544 -36.66 -1.55 15.08
C GLU A 544 -36.55 -2.13 16.51
N LEU A 545 -35.46 -1.82 17.22
CA LEU A 545 -35.30 -2.18 18.64
C LEU A 545 -36.36 -1.50 19.51
N LYS A 546 -36.62 -0.21 19.29
CA LYS A 546 -37.64 0.56 20.02
C LYS A 546 -39.06 0.05 19.75
N ASN A 547 -39.36 -0.27 18.50
CA ASN A 547 -40.68 -0.74 18.08
C ASN A 547 -40.87 -2.26 18.29
N LYS A 548 -39.83 -2.96 18.76
CA LYS A 548 -39.79 -4.42 18.96
C LYS A 548 -40.20 -5.23 17.73
N LYS A 549 -39.93 -4.70 16.54
CA LYS A 549 -40.33 -5.32 15.28
C LYS A 549 -39.30 -5.05 14.18
N PHE A 550 -38.91 -6.10 13.48
CA PHE A 550 -38.12 -6.05 12.25
C PHE A 550 -38.94 -6.63 11.09
N SER A 551 -38.89 -5.98 9.93
CA SER A 551 -39.56 -6.45 8.72
C SER A 551 -38.70 -6.16 7.50
N LEU A 552 -38.49 -7.17 6.66
CA LEU A 552 -37.73 -7.09 5.42
C LEU A 552 -38.49 -7.81 4.30
N GLU A 553 -38.78 -7.10 3.22
CA GLU A 553 -39.43 -7.67 2.04
C GLU A 553 -38.50 -7.58 0.82
N TYR A 554 -38.53 -8.58 -0.08
CA TYR A 554 -37.82 -8.54 -1.36
C TYR A 554 -38.79 -8.75 -2.52
N ASN A 555 -38.76 -7.85 -3.50
CA ASN A 555 -39.51 -7.95 -4.74
C ASN A 555 -38.57 -8.31 -5.90
N CYS A 556 -38.76 -9.49 -6.47
CA CYS A 556 -37.91 -9.98 -7.54
C CYS A 556 -38.23 -9.34 -8.89
N ALA A 557 -39.47 -8.94 -9.15
CA ALA A 557 -39.86 -8.26 -10.38
C ALA A 557 -39.15 -6.90 -10.52
N LYS A 558 -39.15 -6.10 -9.46
CA LYS A 558 -38.60 -4.73 -9.43
C LYS A 558 -37.15 -4.64 -8.94
N ASP A 559 -36.60 -5.77 -8.49
CA ASP A 559 -35.24 -5.94 -7.99
C ASP A 559 -34.85 -4.97 -6.86
N PHE A 560 -35.64 -4.94 -5.79
CA PHE A 560 -35.29 -4.20 -4.57
C PHE A 560 -35.82 -4.87 -3.31
N TYR A 561 -35.18 -4.53 -2.19
CA TYR A 561 -35.65 -4.80 -0.84
C TYR A 561 -36.37 -3.59 -0.25
N THR A 562 -37.41 -3.82 0.54
CA THR A 562 -38.07 -2.79 1.35
C THR A 562 -37.80 -3.08 2.83
N ARG A 563 -37.23 -2.11 3.52
CA ARG A 563 -36.97 -2.15 4.96
C ARG A 563 -37.35 -0.80 5.57
N GLY A 564 -38.41 -0.78 6.39
CA GLY A 564 -38.96 0.48 6.91
C GLY A 564 -39.44 1.40 5.78
N ARG A 565 -38.82 2.58 5.63
CA ARG A 565 -39.14 3.56 4.57
C ARG A 565 -38.18 3.50 3.38
N GLU A 566 -37.16 2.64 3.43
CA GLU A 566 -36.10 2.58 2.45
C GLU A 566 -36.35 1.47 1.43
N ASN A 567 -36.03 1.77 0.17
CA ASN A 567 -35.96 0.79 -0.91
C ASN A 567 -34.50 0.62 -1.35
N ILE A 568 -33.92 -0.54 -1.07
CA ILE A 568 -32.54 -0.88 -1.40
C ILE A 568 -32.54 -1.68 -2.70
N LYS A 569 -32.01 -1.10 -3.79
CA LYS A 569 -31.94 -1.75 -5.10
C LYS A 569 -31.01 -2.97 -5.09
N SER A 570 -31.25 -3.90 -6.02
CA SER A 570 -30.51 -5.15 -6.26
C SER A 570 -30.79 -6.28 -5.27
N TRP A 571 -31.09 -7.46 -5.79
CA TRP A 571 -31.20 -8.74 -5.08
C TRP A 571 -29.97 -9.10 -4.26
N SER A 572 -28.79 -8.60 -4.66
CA SER A 572 -27.51 -8.91 -4.03
C SER A 572 -27.19 -8.05 -2.80
N SER A 573 -27.99 -7.03 -2.50
CA SER A 573 -27.67 -6.02 -1.47
C SER A 573 -27.68 -6.54 -0.04
N TYR A 574 -28.64 -7.42 0.30
CA TYR A 574 -28.68 -8.10 1.60
C TYR A 574 -28.35 -9.60 1.52
N ALA A 575 -28.20 -10.14 0.31
CA ALA A 575 -27.97 -11.55 0.10
C ALA A 575 -26.47 -11.90 0.05
N ASN A 576 -26.11 -12.93 0.78
CA ASN A 576 -24.90 -13.73 0.61
C ASN A 576 -25.15 -14.83 -0.38
N PHE A 577 -24.09 -15.36 -0.97
CA PHE A 577 -24.21 -16.50 -1.86
C PHE A 577 -22.90 -17.28 -1.96
N SER A 578 -23.02 -18.60 -2.11
CA SER A 578 -21.93 -19.50 -2.47
C SER A 578 -22.26 -20.21 -3.78
N GLY A 579 -21.26 -20.35 -4.66
CA GLY A 579 -21.48 -20.71 -6.07
C GLY A 579 -21.92 -19.50 -6.90
N GLN A 580 -22.16 -19.69 -8.21
CA GLN A 580 -22.60 -18.60 -9.07
C GLN A 580 -24.13 -18.56 -9.23
N ILE A 581 -24.74 -17.50 -8.72
CA ILE A 581 -26.18 -17.22 -8.80
C ILE A 581 -26.43 -16.00 -9.69
N GLN A 582 -27.59 -15.97 -10.34
CA GLN A 582 -28.05 -14.83 -11.11
C GLN A 582 -29.56 -14.60 -10.93
N ARG A 583 -29.96 -13.33 -11.00
CA ARG A 583 -31.35 -12.96 -11.28
C ARG A 583 -31.53 -12.90 -12.79
N LYS A 584 -32.48 -13.65 -13.32
CA LYS A 584 -32.79 -13.73 -14.76
C LYS A 584 -34.16 -13.11 -15.02
N GLU A 585 -34.21 -12.26 -16.05
CA GLU A 585 -35.45 -11.75 -16.62
C GLU A 585 -35.69 -12.43 -17.97
N GLU A 586 -36.87 -13.02 -18.13
CA GLU A 586 -37.34 -13.64 -19.37
C GLU A 586 -38.32 -12.69 -20.05
N ASN A 587 -37.90 -12.13 -21.19
CA ASN A 587 -38.74 -11.22 -21.97
C ASN A 587 -39.91 -11.94 -22.66
N ASP A 588 -39.73 -13.20 -23.08
CA ASP A 588 -40.75 -13.98 -23.78
C ASP A 588 -41.92 -14.33 -22.86
N TRP A 589 -41.62 -14.74 -21.63
CA TRP A 589 -42.61 -15.14 -20.62
C TRP A 589 -42.96 -14.02 -19.63
N LYS A 590 -42.29 -12.86 -19.75
CA LYS A 590 -42.39 -11.71 -18.84
C LYS A 590 -42.24 -12.10 -17.37
N MET A 591 -41.22 -12.89 -17.07
CA MET A 591 -40.96 -13.42 -15.73
C MET A 591 -39.58 -12.97 -15.21
N ALA A 592 -39.46 -12.78 -13.91
CA ALA A 592 -38.18 -12.64 -13.20
C ALA A 592 -38.04 -13.74 -12.14
N TYR A 593 -36.83 -14.26 -11.96
CA TYR A 593 -36.50 -15.25 -10.91
C TYR A 593 -34.99 -15.28 -10.62
N ILE A 594 -34.63 -15.95 -9.53
CA ILE A 594 -33.24 -16.25 -9.16
C ILE A 594 -32.95 -17.72 -9.46
N CYS A 595 -31.83 -18.01 -10.12
CA CYS A 595 -31.35 -19.36 -10.43
C CYS A 595 -29.82 -19.43 -10.43
N ARG A 596 -29.27 -20.63 -10.66
CA ARG A 596 -27.82 -20.81 -10.85
C ARG A 596 -27.36 -20.20 -12.17
N LYS A 597 -26.07 -19.87 -12.31
CA LYS A 597 -25.47 -19.57 -13.61
C LYS A 597 -25.22 -20.86 -14.40
N GLU A 598 -25.15 -20.72 -15.71
CA GLU A 598 -24.84 -21.82 -16.62
C GLU A 598 -23.50 -22.48 -16.25
N GLY A 599 -23.51 -23.82 -16.15
CA GLY A 599 -22.35 -24.63 -15.74
C GLY A 599 -22.27 -24.97 -14.25
N GLU A 600 -23.08 -24.35 -13.38
CA GLU A 600 -23.06 -24.64 -11.93
C GLU A 600 -24.02 -25.78 -11.57
N THR A 601 -23.53 -26.76 -10.81
CA THR A 601 -24.32 -27.91 -10.33
C THR A 601 -25.10 -27.60 -9.06
N GLU A 602 -24.53 -26.78 -8.18
CA GLU A 602 -25.12 -26.39 -6.90
C GLU A 602 -24.82 -24.92 -6.59
N ALA A 603 -25.72 -24.26 -5.88
CA ALA A 603 -25.47 -22.91 -5.35
C ALA A 603 -26.33 -22.67 -4.10
N GLU A 604 -25.99 -21.66 -3.31
CA GLU A 604 -26.78 -21.21 -2.16
C GLU A 604 -26.87 -19.69 -2.17
N ILE A 605 -28.06 -19.16 -1.92
CA ILE A 605 -28.27 -17.75 -1.55
C ILE A 605 -28.71 -17.71 -0.09
N SER A 606 -28.21 -16.76 0.69
CA SER A 606 -28.55 -16.66 2.10
C SER A 606 -28.65 -15.23 2.61
N TRP A 607 -29.37 -15.02 3.71
CA TRP A 607 -29.51 -13.74 4.40
C TRP A 607 -29.16 -13.96 5.87
N SER A 608 -28.24 -13.15 6.40
CA SER A 608 -27.77 -13.27 7.78
C SER A 608 -28.25 -12.07 8.60
N ILE A 609 -28.92 -12.30 9.73
CA ILE A 609 -29.46 -11.25 10.60
C ILE A 609 -28.82 -11.38 11.98
N ASP A 610 -28.26 -10.30 12.50
CA ASP A 610 -27.70 -10.27 13.86
C ASP A 610 -28.79 -10.02 14.89
N LEU A 611 -29.16 -11.08 15.63
CA LEU A 611 -30.08 -11.03 16.76
C LEU A 611 -29.37 -11.36 18.09
N SER A 612 -28.03 -11.28 18.13
CA SER A 612 -27.23 -11.65 19.31
C SER A 612 -27.54 -10.82 20.56
N SER A 613 -28.02 -9.60 20.38
CA SER A 613 -28.32 -8.64 21.45
C SER A 613 -29.78 -8.65 21.93
N VAL A 614 -30.63 -9.50 21.35
CA VAL A 614 -32.09 -9.50 21.59
C VAL A 614 -32.65 -10.90 21.76
N LYS A 615 -33.82 -10.99 22.39
CA LYS A 615 -34.63 -12.21 22.42
C LYS A 615 -35.74 -12.11 21.38
N VAL A 616 -35.94 -13.18 20.63
CA VAL A 616 -36.96 -13.29 19.59
C VAL A 616 -38.22 -13.90 20.20
N LYS A 617 -39.37 -13.25 19.99
CA LYS A 617 -40.69 -13.75 20.39
C LYS A 617 -41.36 -14.56 19.29
N SER A 618 -41.19 -14.15 18.03
CA SER A 618 -41.59 -14.96 16.88
C SER A 618 -40.77 -14.55 15.66
N PHE A 619 -40.42 -15.54 14.86
CA PHE A 619 -39.75 -15.38 13.57
C PHE A 619 -40.63 -15.99 12.49
N ARG A 620 -41.02 -15.19 11.50
CA ARG A 620 -41.84 -15.60 10.37
C ARG A 620 -41.09 -15.35 9.07
N LEU A 621 -40.89 -16.40 8.29
CA LEU A 621 -40.37 -16.35 6.93
C LEU A 621 -41.47 -16.77 5.96
N GLN A 622 -41.72 -15.95 4.95
CA GLN A 622 -42.58 -16.28 3.83
C GLN A 622 -41.79 -16.20 2.52
N VAL A 623 -41.92 -17.23 1.69
CA VAL A 623 -41.24 -17.36 0.40
C VAL A 623 -42.25 -17.78 -0.65
N PHE A 624 -42.42 -16.96 -1.68
CA PHE A 624 -43.35 -17.17 -2.79
C PHE A 624 -42.58 -17.32 -4.12
N GLY A 625 -43.22 -17.95 -5.11
CA GLY A 625 -42.67 -18.07 -6.46
C GLY A 625 -41.56 -19.12 -6.61
N THR A 626 -41.58 -20.21 -5.85
CA THR A 626 -40.67 -21.33 -6.10
C THR A 626 -41.15 -22.17 -7.28
N ALA A 627 -40.30 -22.42 -8.27
CA ALA A 627 -40.61 -23.30 -9.40
C ALA A 627 -39.48 -24.33 -9.61
N LEU A 628 -39.88 -25.60 -9.72
CA LEU A 628 -38.98 -26.74 -9.92
C LEU A 628 -39.34 -27.45 -11.23
N TYR A 629 -38.31 -27.81 -12.00
CA TYR A 629 -38.43 -28.53 -13.26
C TYR A 629 -37.54 -29.78 -13.22
N GLU A 630 -37.97 -30.85 -13.89
CA GLU A 630 -37.27 -32.14 -13.89
C GLU A 630 -36.89 -32.63 -12.48
N ASN A 631 -35.59 -32.86 -12.24
CA ASN A 631 -35.01 -33.25 -10.96
C ASN A 631 -34.35 -32.06 -10.22
N GLY A 632 -34.70 -30.82 -10.56
CA GLY A 632 -34.26 -29.63 -9.84
C GLY A 632 -34.77 -29.63 -8.39
N SER A 633 -33.95 -29.16 -7.47
CA SER A 633 -34.27 -29.12 -6.04
C SER A 633 -33.94 -27.74 -5.46
N LEU A 634 -34.84 -27.24 -4.62
CA LEU A 634 -34.69 -26.01 -3.86
C LEU A 634 -35.05 -26.28 -2.40
N VAL A 635 -34.09 -26.06 -1.50
CA VAL A 635 -34.29 -26.29 -0.05
C VAL A 635 -34.07 -24.97 0.68
N VAL A 636 -35.10 -24.48 1.38
CA VAL A 636 -35.02 -23.27 2.19
C VAL A 636 -34.88 -23.64 3.66
N THR A 637 -33.90 -23.08 4.35
CA THR A 637 -33.59 -23.35 5.75
C THR A 637 -33.37 -22.07 6.55
N VAL A 638 -33.71 -22.07 7.82
CA VAL A 638 -33.42 -21.00 8.79
C VAL A 638 -32.58 -21.61 9.91
N CYS A 639 -31.36 -21.14 10.10
CA CYS A 639 -30.45 -21.64 11.13
C CYS A 639 -30.10 -20.55 12.14
N ALA A 640 -30.14 -20.86 13.43
CA ALA A 640 -29.65 -20.02 14.52
C ALA A 640 -28.59 -20.82 15.29
N GLY A 641 -27.30 -20.53 15.04
CA GLY A 641 -26.20 -21.38 15.51
C GLY A 641 -26.28 -22.78 14.89
N GLU A 642 -26.32 -23.82 15.73
CA GLU A 642 -26.42 -25.22 15.31
C GLU A 642 -27.87 -25.68 15.06
N VAL A 643 -28.87 -24.87 15.41
CA VAL A 643 -30.29 -25.24 15.29
C VAL A 643 -30.80 -24.77 13.93
N CYS A 644 -31.22 -25.70 13.07
CA CYS A 644 -31.74 -25.42 11.73
C CYS A 644 -33.18 -25.92 11.56
N PHE A 645 -34.00 -25.10 10.90
CA PHE A 645 -35.40 -25.37 10.56
C PHE A 645 -35.53 -25.35 9.03
N SER A 646 -36.04 -26.43 8.43
CA SER A 646 -36.29 -26.48 6.98
C SER A 646 -37.75 -26.15 6.68
N MET A 647 -37.97 -25.32 5.65
CA MET A 647 -39.30 -25.08 5.11
C MET A 647 -39.81 -26.34 4.41
N ARG A 648 -41.07 -26.72 4.67
CA ARG A 648 -41.69 -27.88 4.02
C ARG A 648 -41.91 -27.58 2.53
N LYS A 649 -41.77 -28.58 1.67
CA LYS A 649 -41.88 -28.43 0.21
C LYS A 649 -43.23 -27.83 -0.26
N ASP A 650 -44.30 -28.11 0.47
CA ASP A 650 -45.66 -27.65 0.14
C ASP A 650 -46.09 -26.40 0.94
N SER A 651 -45.16 -25.80 1.69
CA SER A 651 -45.44 -24.60 2.50
C SER A 651 -44.63 -23.41 1.98
N ASN A 652 -45.30 -22.27 1.90
CA ASN A 652 -44.67 -20.99 1.57
C ASN A 652 -44.34 -20.18 2.84
N GLU A 653 -44.61 -20.74 4.03
CA GLU A 653 -44.43 -20.07 5.31
C GLU A 653 -43.74 -20.98 6.33
N LEU A 654 -42.86 -20.39 7.13
CA LEU A 654 -42.20 -20.98 8.28
C LEU A 654 -42.30 -20.01 9.47
N VAL A 655 -42.90 -20.47 10.58
CA VAL A 655 -43.03 -19.71 11.83
C VAL A 655 -42.26 -20.43 12.94
N ILE A 656 -41.47 -19.68 13.72
CA ILE A 656 -40.64 -20.18 14.82
C ILE A 656 -40.86 -19.27 16.04
N ASP A 657 -41.48 -19.79 17.10
CA ASP A 657 -41.89 -18.99 18.27
C ASP A 657 -40.79 -18.83 19.35
N ASP A 658 -39.71 -19.62 19.32
CA ASP A 658 -38.60 -19.55 20.29
C ASP A 658 -37.27 -19.77 19.58
N LEU A 659 -36.85 -18.79 18.78
CA LEU A 659 -35.57 -18.85 18.07
C LEU A 659 -34.41 -18.53 19.03
N PRO A 660 -33.35 -19.36 19.11
CA PRO A 660 -32.19 -19.10 19.96
C PRO A 660 -31.55 -17.72 19.67
N SER A 661 -31.12 -17.02 20.72
CA SER A 661 -30.37 -15.77 20.57
C SER A 661 -29.03 -16.02 19.87
N GLY A 662 -28.74 -15.22 18.85
CA GLY A 662 -27.54 -15.36 18.03
C GLY A 662 -27.75 -14.82 16.62
N THR A 663 -26.81 -15.10 15.73
CA THR A 663 -26.96 -14.80 14.31
C THR A 663 -27.87 -15.82 13.64
N VAL A 664 -28.86 -15.33 12.91
CA VAL A 664 -29.82 -16.16 12.15
C VAL A 664 -29.46 -16.12 10.68
N LYS A 665 -29.26 -17.29 10.07
CA LYS A 665 -28.97 -17.46 8.64
C LYS A 665 -30.16 -18.13 7.95
N ILE A 666 -30.80 -17.40 7.05
CA ILE A 666 -31.83 -17.91 6.13
C ILE A 666 -31.11 -18.31 4.85
N SER A 667 -31.24 -19.54 4.37
CA SER A 667 -30.54 -20.03 3.18
C SER A 667 -31.51 -20.72 2.23
N ALA A 668 -31.30 -20.56 0.92
CA ALA A 668 -31.97 -21.30 -0.13
C ALA A 668 -30.92 -21.98 -1.01
N HIS A 669 -30.89 -23.30 -0.95
CA HIS A 669 -29.93 -24.14 -1.65
C HIS A 669 -30.53 -24.72 -2.94
N PHE A 670 -29.86 -24.49 -4.05
CA PHE A 670 -30.24 -24.93 -5.41
C PHE A 670 -29.40 -26.14 -5.80
N SER A 671 -30.00 -27.29 -6.09
CA SER A 671 -29.30 -28.48 -6.61
C SER A 671 -30.11 -29.19 -7.72
N GLY A 672 -29.58 -30.26 -8.31
CA GLY A 672 -30.27 -31.06 -9.35
C GLY A 672 -30.39 -30.39 -10.72
N GLY A 673 -31.21 -30.93 -11.61
CA GLY A 673 -31.33 -30.52 -13.03
C GLY A 673 -30.63 -31.49 -13.98
N SER A 674 -31.01 -31.48 -15.27
CA SER A 674 -30.38 -32.29 -16.31
C SER A 674 -30.26 -31.55 -17.63
N GLY A 675 -29.28 -31.93 -18.45
CA GLY A 675 -28.99 -31.27 -19.74
C GLY A 675 -28.39 -29.87 -19.64
N ASN A 676 -28.28 -29.18 -20.78
CA ASN A 676 -27.63 -27.86 -20.87
C ASN A 676 -28.36 -26.75 -20.11
N ASN A 677 -29.64 -26.95 -19.81
CA ASN A 677 -30.50 -26.00 -19.08
C ASN A 677 -30.64 -26.34 -17.58
N ALA A 678 -29.84 -27.27 -17.05
CA ALA A 678 -29.93 -27.71 -15.66
C ALA A 678 -29.87 -26.54 -14.65
N PHE A 679 -29.14 -25.47 -14.96
CA PHE A 679 -28.97 -24.30 -14.09
C PHE A 679 -30.28 -23.56 -13.75
N GLN A 680 -31.31 -23.67 -14.61
CA GLN A 680 -32.61 -23.00 -14.43
C GLN A 680 -33.73 -23.94 -13.97
N HIS A 681 -33.42 -25.20 -13.63
CA HIS A 681 -34.43 -26.18 -13.20
C HIS A 681 -34.87 -26.00 -11.73
N ALA A 682 -34.14 -25.19 -10.95
CA ALA A 682 -34.57 -24.70 -9.66
C ALA A 682 -34.62 -23.17 -9.69
N GLN A 683 -35.80 -22.60 -9.46
CA GLN A 683 -36.04 -21.16 -9.54
C GLN A 683 -36.66 -20.67 -8.24
N LEU A 684 -36.04 -19.63 -7.66
CA LEU A 684 -36.49 -18.95 -6.46
C LEU A 684 -37.09 -17.60 -6.86
N PHE A 685 -38.21 -17.21 -6.24
CA PHE A 685 -38.89 -15.94 -6.47
C PHE A 685 -39.39 -15.68 -7.91
N ARG A 686 -39.75 -16.74 -8.65
CA ARG A 686 -40.41 -16.65 -9.96
C ARG A 686 -41.71 -15.85 -9.87
N THR A 687 -41.74 -14.72 -10.57
CA THR A 687 -42.86 -13.78 -10.58
C THR A 687 -42.98 -13.05 -11.92
N PRO A 688 -44.18 -12.59 -12.33
CA PRO A 688 -44.34 -11.68 -13.46
C PRO A 688 -43.57 -10.36 -13.25
N LEU A 689 -43.04 -9.79 -14.34
CA LEU A 689 -42.24 -8.54 -14.32
C LEU A 689 -43.01 -7.30 -13.84
N ASP A 690 -44.34 -7.32 -13.91
CA ASP A 690 -45.23 -6.25 -13.45
C ASP A 690 -45.76 -6.46 -12.02
N SER A 691 -45.36 -7.56 -11.36
CA SER A 691 -45.89 -7.92 -10.05
C SER A 691 -45.54 -6.86 -8.98
N PRO A 692 -46.55 -6.32 -8.25
CA PRO A 692 -46.30 -5.43 -7.13
C PRO A 692 -45.91 -6.17 -5.85
N GLU A 693 -46.13 -7.49 -5.79
CA GLU A 693 -45.98 -8.29 -4.57
C GLU A 693 -44.52 -8.67 -4.30
N ALA A 694 -44.13 -8.72 -3.03
CA ALA A 694 -42.83 -9.22 -2.61
C ALA A 694 -42.83 -10.76 -2.55
N GLN A 695 -41.76 -11.38 -3.05
CA GLN A 695 -41.59 -12.84 -3.08
C GLN A 695 -40.91 -13.37 -1.82
N MET A 696 -40.27 -12.52 -1.03
CA MET A 696 -39.77 -12.88 0.29
C MET A 696 -40.26 -11.87 1.31
N LYS A 697 -40.70 -12.36 2.48
CA LYS A 697 -41.01 -11.53 3.65
C LYS A 697 -40.41 -12.17 4.90
N ILE A 698 -39.71 -11.37 5.68
CA ILE A 698 -39.13 -11.76 6.96
C ILE A 698 -39.72 -10.81 7.99
N ASP A 699 -40.49 -11.34 8.93
CA ASP A 699 -41.04 -10.59 10.05
C ASP A 699 -40.55 -11.19 11.36
N ILE A 700 -39.98 -10.35 12.22
CA ILE A 700 -39.44 -10.76 13.52
C ILE A 700 -40.05 -9.88 14.61
N GLU A 701 -40.73 -10.50 15.57
CA GLU A 701 -41.16 -9.83 16.81
C GLU A 701 -40.09 -10.02 17.89
N LEU A 702 -39.66 -8.92 18.51
CA LEU A 702 -38.67 -8.90 19.59
C LEU A 702 -39.37 -8.84 20.95
N GLN A 703 -38.74 -9.37 22.00
CA GLN A 703 -39.29 -9.36 23.37
C GLN A 703 -39.16 -8.02 24.09
#